data_AF-A0A200QE46-F1
#
_entry.id   AF-A0A200QE46-F1
#
_cell.length_a   1.000
_cell.length_b   1.000
_cell.length_c   1.000
_cell.angle_alpha   90.00
_cell.angle_beta   90.00
_cell.angle_gamma   90.00
#
_symmetry.space_group_name_H-M   'P 1'
#
loop_
_entity.id
_entity.type
_entity.pdbx_description
1 polymer ?
#
loop_
_entity_poly.entity_id
_entity_poly.type
_entity_poly.pdbx_seq_one_letter_code
_entity_poly.pdbx_strand_id
1 'polypeptide(L)'
;MPIIEEAILDIFSKQYTMSKSIGIADMGCSSGPNTLLVISYLMDTIYNRCWDLGRASPEFLVFLNDLPGNDFNTIFRSLQGFYDELRETKGDGFEPYCFVAGLPGTFYGRLFPGQTLHFVHSSYSLHWLSQVPRGIEKSNKGNIYLAKSSQPTVVEAYLKQFQSDFGVFLRSRSAEVVRGGGMVLTLLGRESEDPCSKDCCYIWELLAVALRDMVLQGLIDEEKFESFNLPHYKPSPKELKSVIESEGSFIVNRLETFEVNWDGEEDNAEDNTTIDKFRSSNNIANCVRAAMESFLVTHFGEEIIDELFRRYREILADCSVSRNETIHLSLVVSLRRSAALDMVKHITIDTIIDLYMTTTPQSLSIADLGCSSGPNTLSVIREIVLAIDGTSRKISRPTPEFKVSLNDLPSNDFNSIFTGLPDFYKELMNGEGLISKGDHLISPSSSSPLVFIGGVPGSFYGRLFPSNSLHFIHSSNSLHWLSRVPPGLYDEEEGKSINKGNIYICQSSPAMVSKAYSLQFQEDFSVFLRSRSEELISDGRMVLIFLGRKGRDHNDRGNAFLWELFTRSMALLVSQGKVAEEKLDSYDVHFYAPSRDEIEDEVKKQGSFTIDQFEMFETERSVGKLDGGASYGTAVARAVRAIQESMIRHHFGDGIFIDNLFDVYAKLLDEEIAKEDIRPIPPGCLGFPFIGETLQFLSAANNSTNGFYDFVLTRRLKYGNCFKTNIFGETHVFMLSSTESAKAVLSGDFVNFRKRYIRSIAELIGEQSLLLCASQEQHRLIRNRLTPDLISTSSMSSFIRHFDESLTKTLPNWEQRGTVVVFQDAMKITFNAVCKMLVSIESTDELETLGKEVGEVCEAMLAFPLRLPGTRFYKGLKARKAIMKKLKKVIDQRRRRHIAEEEEEEEEHSVPQDLLQTLLDGSPSDNDPHMLTITDTQIQDNILTLIIAGQVTTASAMTWMVKYLDENQELQDTLRDQQTKLAQNKAPHPGSSAPLTLEDLNEMSHASKVVKETLRMASIVPWLPRVALKDCEIEGFKIEKGWIVNIDARSIHLDPTVYHDPSRFHPSRFYDDQSMPYSFLAFGTGGRTCLGINLAKAMLIVFLHRLITTYRWKVIDSDTNLEKRALFSRLRSGCPIRVTPVKP
;
A
#
# COMPACT_ATOMS: atom_id res chain seq x y z
N MET A 1 -0.80 -11.28 -7.87
CA MET A 1 0.46 -10.52 -7.98
C MET A 1 0.25 -9.15 -7.35
N PRO A 2 0.80 -8.86 -6.15
CA PRO A 2 0.48 -7.65 -5.39
C PRO A 2 0.71 -6.33 -6.16
N ILE A 3 1.75 -6.28 -7.01
CA ILE A 3 2.10 -5.10 -7.82
C ILE A 3 1.00 -4.78 -8.85
N ILE A 4 0.40 -5.80 -9.47
CA ILE A 4 -0.67 -5.62 -10.45
C ILE A 4 -1.92 -5.04 -9.78
N GLU A 5 -2.28 -5.60 -8.62
CA GLU A 5 -3.43 -5.16 -7.83
C GLU A 5 -3.26 -3.72 -7.32
N GLU A 6 -2.09 -3.39 -6.79
CA GLU A 6 -1.73 -2.03 -6.36
C GLU A 6 -1.75 -1.04 -7.54
N ALA A 7 -1.17 -1.41 -8.69
CA ALA A 7 -1.15 -0.56 -9.88
C ALA A 7 -2.56 -0.29 -10.41
N ILE A 8 -3.45 -1.28 -10.38
CA ILE A 8 -4.87 -1.10 -10.66
C ILE A 8 -5.46 -0.11 -9.63
N LEU A 9 -5.36 -0.40 -8.34
CA LEU A 9 -5.96 0.43 -7.28
C LEU A 9 -5.50 1.89 -7.34
N ASP A 10 -4.25 2.18 -7.69
CA ASP A 10 -3.73 3.54 -7.87
C ASP A 10 -4.48 4.29 -9.00
N ILE A 11 -4.72 3.63 -10.14
CA ILE A 11 -5.50 4.19 -11.27
C ILE A 11 -6.91 4.57 -10.82
N PHE A 12 -7.58 3.69 -10.05
CA PHE A 12 -8.96 3.90 -9.58
C PHE A 12 -9.09 4.89 -8.41
N SER A 13 -8.01 5.14 -7.65
CA SER A 13 -8.03 6.05 -6.50
C SER A 13 -8.00 7.54 -6.88
N LYS A 14 -7.46 7.87 -8.06
CA LYS A 14 -7.14 9.25 -8.47
C LYS A 14 -8.01 9.78 -9.61
N GLN A 15 -8.66 8.93 -10.42
CA GLN A 15 -9.55 9.37 -11.50
C GLN A 15 -11.00 9.56 -11.00
N TYR A 16 -11.47 10.82 -11.01
CA TYR A 16 -12.82 11.20 -10.58
C TYR A 16 -13.95 10.82 -11.57
N THR A 17 -13.63 10.29 -12.76
CA THR A 17 -14.60 9.91 -13.80
C THR A 17 -14.23 8.57 -14.41
N MET A 18 -14.97 7.52 -14.04
CA MET A 18 -14.88 6.21 -14.70
C MET A 18 -15.55 6.28 -16.07
N SER A 19 -14.80 5.91 -17.11
CA SER A 19 -15.34 5.65 -18.44
C SER A 19 -16.31 4.47 -18.41
N LYS A 20 -17.29 4.45 -19.32
CA LYS A 20 -18.26 3.34 -19.44
C LYS A 20 -17.59 2.01 -19.83
N SER A 21 -16.42 2.07 -20.46
CA SER A 21 -15.63 0.91 -20.85
C SER A 21 -14.16 1.05 -20.42
N ILE A 22 -13.51 -0.09 -20.19
CA ILE A 22 -12.10 -0.21 -19.79
C ILE A 22 -11.37 -1.11 -20.80
N GLY A 23 -10.34 -0.55 -21.42
CA GLY A 23 -9.43 -1.28 -22.31
C GLY A 23 -8.27 -1.91 -21.55
N ILE A 24 -8.06 -3.21 -21.72
CA ILE A 24 -6.93 -3.97 -21.15
C ILE A 24 -6.18 -4.63 -22.31
N ALA A 25 -4.86 -4.48 -22.35
CA ALA A 25 -4.02 -5.17 -23.34
C ALA A 25 -3.01 -6.11 -22.68
N ASP A 26 -2.91 -7.34 -23.17
CA ASP A 26 -1.81 -8.27 -22.87
C ASP A 26 -0.87 -8.34 -24.08
N MET A 27 0.37 -7.85 -23.91
CA MET A 27 1.36 -7.70 -24.97
C MET A 27 2.37 -8.85 -24.90
N GLY A 28 2.40 -9.67 -25.96
CA GLY A 28 3.17 -10.91 -26.04
C GLY A 28 2.45 -12.09 -25.37
N CYS A 29 1.17 -12.28 -25.69
CA CYS A 29 0.33 -13.30 -25.07
C CYS A 29 0.70 -14.73 -25.48
N SER A 30 0.70 -15.66 -24.54
CA SER A 30 0.95 -17.08 -24.81
C SER A 30 -0.20 -17.74 -25.57
N SER A 31 0.06 -18.79 -26.35
CA SER A 31 -0.98 -19.58 -27.01
C SER A 31 -1.80 -20.47 -26.04
N GLY A 32 -1.43 -20.51 -24.75
CA GLY A 32 -2.05 -21.34 -23.71
C GLY A 32 -3.03 -20.58 -22.80
N PRO A 33 -3.68 -21.26 -21.83
CA PRO A 33 -4.69 -20.67 -20.96
C PRO A 33 -4.15 -19.63 -19.97
N ASN A 34 -2.83 -19.57 -19.78
CA ASN A 34 -2.16 -18.67 -18.83
C ASN A 34 -2.53 -17.20 -19.04
N THR A 35 -2.67 -16.79 -20.31
CA THR A 35 -3.10 -15.44 -20.67
C THR A 35 -4.51 -15.12 -20.14
N LEU A 36 -5.46 -16.05 -20.24
CA LEU A 36 -6.83 -15.84 -19.74
C LEU A 36 -6.88 -15.81 -18.20
N LEU A 37 -5.98 -16.52 -17.52
CA LEU A 37 -5.86 -16.46 -16.05
C LEU A 37 -5.46 -15.06 -15.56
N VAL A 38 -4.48 -14.43 -16.22
CA VAL A 38 -4.05 -13.06 -15.88
C VAL A 38 -5.19 -12.08 -16.13
N ILE A 39 -5.86 -12.18 -17.28
CA ILE A 39 -7.02 -11.33 -17.60
C ILE A 39 -8.14 -11.52 -16.58
N SER A 40 -8.44 -12.75 -16.17
CA SER A 40 -9.43 -13.06 -15.13
C SER A 40 -9.12 -12.33 -13.83
N TYR A 41 -7.86 -12.43 -13.37
CA TYR A 41 -7.41 -11.76 -12.15
C TYR A 41 -7.49 -10.23 -12.24
N LEU A 42 -7.14 -9.65 -13.38
CA LEU A 42 -7.27 -8.20 -13.63
C LEU A 42 -8.74 -7.76 -13.57
N MET A 43 -9.62 -8.51 -14.23
CA MET A 43 -11.06 -8.24 -14.26
C MET A 43 -11.67 -8.36 -12.87
N ASP A 44 -11.32 -9.40 -12.11
CA ASP A 44 -11.80 -9.60 -10.74
C ASP A 44 -11.38 -8.47 -9.81
N THR A 45 -10.14 -8.02 -9.92
CA THR A 45 -9.63 -6.89 -9.13
C THR A 45 -10.43 -5.61 -9.42
N ILE A 46 -10.67 -5.32 -10.69
CA ILE A 46 -11.44 -4.14 -11.11
C ILE A 46 -12.90 -4.26 -10.69
N TYR A 47 -13.50 -5.45 -10.88
CA TYR A 47 -14.89 -5.72 -10.52
C TYR A 47 -15.12 -5.57 -9.03
N ASN A 48 -14.29 -6.20 -8.20
CA ASN A 48 -14.38 -6.11 -6.74
C ASN A 48 -14.23 -4.66 -6.29
N ARG A 49 -13.33 -3.89 -6.92
CA ARG A 49 -13.17 -2.48 -6.61
C ARG A 49 -14.39 -1.63 -7.00
N CYS A 50 -15.00 -1.89 -8.14
CA CYS A 50 -16.23 -1.19 -8.56
C CYS A 50 -17.39 -1.52 -7.63
N TRP A 51 -17.48 -2.78 -7.20
CA TRP A 51 -18.44 -3.26 -6.22
C TRP A 51 -18.29 -2.56 -4.87
N ASP A 52 -17.06 -2.46 -4.33
CA ASP A 52 -16.75 -1.75 -3.08
C ASP A 52 -17.15 -0.28 -3.12
N LEU A 53 -17.04 0.35 -4.31
CA LEU A 53 -17.39 1.76 -4.52
C LEU A 53 -18.88 1.99 -4.82
N GLY A 54 -19.70 0.92 -4.86
CA GLY A 54 -21.13 0.99 -5.16
C GLY A 54 -21.44 1.45 -6.58
N ARG A 55 -20.56 1.13 -7.55
CA ARG A 55 -20.69 1.55 -8.95
C ARG A 55 -21.01 0.37 -9.86
N ALA A 56 -21.65 0.65 -11.00
CA ALA A 56 -21.88 -0.35 -12.03
C ALA A 56 -20.56 -0.85 -12.64
N SER A 57 -20.51 -2.14 -12.99
CA SER A 57 -19.34 -2.73 -13.65
C SER A 57 -19.15 -2.13 -15.05
N PRO A 58 -17.91 -1.77 -15.43
CA PRO A 58 -17.62 -1.26 -16.77
C PRO A 58 -17.59 -2.38 -17.81
N GLU A 59 -17.77 -2.02 -19.08
CA GLU A 59 -17.54 -2.94 -20.19
C GLU A 59 -16.03 -3.16 -20.37
N PHE A 60 -15.59 -4.42 -20.40
CA PHE A 60 -14.19 -4.80 -20.58
C PHE A 60 -13.88 -5.03 -22.06
N LEU A 61 -12.90 -4.30 -22.59
CA LEU A 61 -12.33 -4.52 -23.92
C LEU A 61 -10.94 -5.14 -23.72
N VAL A 62 -10.82 -6.44 -23.94
CA VAL A 62 -9.56 -7.18 -23.73
C VAL A 62 -8.89 -7.41 -25.08
N PHE A 63 -7.64 -6.98 -25.17
CA PHE A 63 -6.82 -7.09 -26.36
C PHE A 63 -5.65 -8.02 -26.11
N LEU A 64 -5.58 -9.12 -26.86
CA LEU A 64 -4.48 -10.09 -26.79
C LEU A 64 -3.58 -9.86 -28.00
N ASN A 65 -2.34 -9.44 -27.78
CA ASN A 65 -1.40 -9.18 -28.85
C ASN A 65 -0.22 -10.15 -28.83
N ASP A 66 0.11 -10.67 -30.00
CA ASP A 66 1.37 -11.36 -30.28
C ASP A 66 1.67 -11.30 -31.79
N LEU A 67 2.81 -11.85 -32.21
CA LEU A 67 3.22 -11.94 -33.60
C LEU A 67 2.21 -12.75 -34.45
N PRO A 68 2.11 -12.50 -35.77
CA PRO A 68 1.17 -13.20 -36.65
C PRO A 68 1.31 -14.73 -36.69
N GLY A 69 2.46 -15.27 -36.27
CA GLY A 69 2.71 -16.70 -36.18
C GLY A 69 2.15 -17.38 -34.92
N ASN A 70 1.61 -16.61 -33.96
CA ASN A 70 1.04 -17.16 -32.73
C ASN A 70 -0.30 -17.89 -32.99
N ASP A 71 -0.58 -18.95 -32.23
CA ASP A 71 -1.83 -19.71 -32.36
C ASP A 71 -2.97 -19.10 -31.53
N PHE A 72 -3.52 -17.99 -32.04
CA PHE A 72 -4.73 -17.37 -31.46
C PHE A 72 -5.94 -18.31 -31.45
N ASN A 73 -5.99 -19.33 -32.31
CA ASN A 73 -7.14 -20.24 -32.37
C ASN A 73 -7.27 -21.06 -31.09
N THR A 74 -6.14 -21.48 -30.50
CA THR A 74 -6.17 -22.24 -29.24
C THR A 74 -6.69 -21.39 -28.08
N ILE A 75 -6.34 -20.10 -28.05
CA ILE A 75 -6.90 -19.14 -27.10
C ILE A 75 -8.41 -18.97 -27.34
N PHE A 76 -8.83 -18.76 -28.59
CA PHE A 76 -10.24 -18.55 -28.92
C PHE A 76 -11.13 -19.76 -28.63
N ARG A 77 -10.61 -21.00 -28.79
CA ARG A 77 -11.33 -22.22 -28.37
C ARG A 77 -11.53 -22.27 -26.85
N SER A 78 -10.60 -21.70 -26.09
CA SER A 78 -10.64 -21.69 -24.62
C SER A 78 -11.57 -20.60 -24.04
N LEU A 79 -11.98 -19.62 -24.87
CA LEU A 79 -12.85 -18.51 -24.43
C LEU A 79 -14.22 -18.98 -23.92
N GLN A 80 -14.78 -20.06 -24.47
CA GLN A 80 -16.08 -20.57 -24.03
C GLN A 80 -16.02 -21.01 -22.56
N GLY A 81 -15.01 -21.81 -22.20
CA GLY A 81 -14.80 -22.22 -20.81
C GLY A 81 -14.52 -21.04 -19.88
N PHE A 82 -13.76 -20.05 -20.36
CA PHE A 82 -13.51 -18.81 -19.62
C PHE A 82 -14.81 -18.02 -19.33
N TYR A 83 -15.72 -17.88 -20.30
CA TYR A 83 -17.00 -17.22 -20.08
C TYR A 83 -17.93 -18.02 -19.15
N ASP A 84 -17.89 -19.35 -19.23
CA ASP A 84 -18.69 -20.22 -18.36
C ASP A 84 -18.21 -20.12 -16.90
N GLU A 85 -16.89 -20.11 -16.67
CA GLU A 85 -16.28 -19.90 -15.35
C GLU A 85 -16.62 -18.51 -14.77
N LEU A 86 -16.60 -17.46 -15.60
CA LEU A 86 -17.02 -16.12 -15.20
C LEU A 86 -18.50 -16.05 -14.80
N ARG A 87 -19.37 -16.81 -15.49
CA ARG A 87 -20.81 -16.87 -15.15
C ARG A 87 -21.05 -17.64 -13.85
N GLU A 88 -20.40 -18.77 -13.67
CA GLU A 88 -20.51 -19.57 -12.44
C GLU A 88 -20.02 -18.80 -11.21
N THR A 89 -18.94 -18.03 -11.35
CA THR A 89 -18.36 -17.27 -10.23
C THR A 89 -19.12 -15.98 -9.90
N LYS A 90 -19.83 -15.36 -10.86
CA LYS A 90 -20.49 -14.04 -10.68
C LYS A 90 -22.03 -14.07 -10.69
N GLY A 91 -22.67 -15.17 -11.09
CA GLY A 91 -24.13 -15.39 -11.06
C GLY A 91 -24.91 -14.93 -12.30
N ASP A 92 -26.13 -15.45 -12.49
CA ASP A 92 -26.98 -15.29 -13.70
C ASP A 92 -27.35 -13.83 -14.08
N GLY A 93 -27.09 -12.85 -13.21
CA GLY A 93 -27.31 -11.42 -13.46
C GLY A 93 -26.10 -10.70 -14.10
N PHE A 94 -24.95 -11.38 -14.22
CA PHE A 94 -23.75 -10.86 -14.88
C PHE A 94 -23.82 -11.19 -16.37
N GLU A 95 -24.37 -10.28 -17.18
CA GLU A 95 -24.09 -10.30 -18.62
C GLU A 95 -22.64 -9.83 -18.80
N PRO A 96 -21.73 -10.68 -19.29
CA PRO A 96 -20.32 -10.32 -19.41
C PRO A 96 -20.21 -9.33 -20.58
N TYR A 97 -20.17 -8.03 -20.30
CA TYR A 97 -19.73 -7.05 -21.29
C TYR A 97 -18.19 -7.13 -21.44
N CYS A 98 -17.64 -8.34 -21.61
CA CYS A 98 -16.23 -8.59 -21.86
C CYS A 98 -16.05 -9.01 -23.33
N PHE A 99 -15.31 -8.21 -24.07
CA PHE A 99 -15.06 -8.42 -25.49
C PHE A 99 -13.57 -8.68 -25.69
N VAL A 100 -13.22 -9.91 -26.03
CA VAL A 100 -11.83 -10.32 -26.30
C VAL A 100 -11.53 -10.22 -27.79
N ALA A 101 -10.44 -9.55 -28.15
CA ALA A 101 -9.94 -9.45 -29.52
C ALA A 101 -8.46 -9.83 -29.59
N GLY A 102 -8.08 -10.66 -30.57
CA GLY A 102 -6.69 -10.96 -30.89
C GLY A 102 -6.14 -9.99 -31.94
N LEU A 103 -5.00 -9.37 -31.68
CA LEU A 103 -4.33 -8.45 -32.60
C LEU A 103 -2.97 -9.02 -33.03
N PRO A 104 -2.83 -9.52 -34.26
CA PRO A 104 -1.55 -9.97 -34.78
C PRO A 104 -0.67 -8.78 -35.14
N GLY A 105 0.54 -8.71 -34.60
CA GLY A 105 1.49 -7.63 -34.91
C GLY A 105 2.59 -7.48 -33.87
N THR A 106 3.67 -6.79 -34.24
CA THR A 106 4.76 -6.50 -33.29
C THR A 106 4.29 -5.52 -32.21
N PHE A 107 4.48 -5.89 -30.94
CA PHE A 107 4.18 -5.01 -29.82
C PHE A 107 5.10 -3.78 -29.76
N TYR A 108 6.21 -3.74 -30.50
CA TYR A 108 7.11 -2.58 -30.50
C TYR A 108 6.46 -1.34 -31.11
N GLY A 109 5.65 -1.51 -32.17
CA GLY A 109 4.97 -0.42 -32.86
C GLY A 109 3.58 -0.09 -32.28
N ARG A 110 2.89 0.84 -32.95
CA ARG A 110 1.50 1.20 -32.64
C ARG A 110 0.53 0.13 -33.16
N LEU A 111 -0.37 -0.33 -32.31
CA LEU A 111 -1.37 -1.37 -32.57
C LEU A 111 -2.80 -0.91 -32.25
N PHE A 112 -2.94 0.03 -31.32
CA PHE A 112 -4.23 0.45 -30.80
C PHE A 112 -4.57 1.89 -31.21
N PRO A 113 -5.87 2.23 -31.33
CA PRO A 113 -6.29 3.63 -31.44
C PRO A 113 -5.88 4.41 -30.19
N GLY A 114 -5.72 5.72 -30.33
CA GLY A 114 -5.23 6.55 -29.24
C GLY A 114 -6.20 6.64 -28.07
N GLN A 115 -5.67 6.65 -26.85
CA GLN A 115 -6.44 6.77 -25.60
C GLN A 115 -7.54 5.70 -25.43
N THR A 116 -7.25 4.46 -25.82
CA THR A 116 -8.18 3.33 -25.66
C THR A 116 -7.82 2.40 -24.50
N LEU A 117 -6.52 2.26 -24.20
CA LEU A 117 -6.04 1.33 -23.19
C LEU A 117 -6.00 2.00 -21.82
N HIS A 118 -6.59 1.37 -20.82
CA HIS A 118 -6.54 1.84 -19.43
C HIS A 118 -5.44 1.12 -18.65
N PHE A 119 -5.19 -0.14 -19.00
CA PHE A 119 -4.15 -0.97 -18.41
C PHE A 119 -3.43 -1.80 -19.47
N VAL A 120 -2.10 -1.86 -19.39
CA VAL A 120 -1.28 -2.72 -20.26
C VAL A 120 -0.46 -3.68 -19.40
N HIS A 121 -0.52 -4.95 -19.73
CA HIS A 121 0.28 -5.99 -19.14
C HIS A 121 1.22 -6.58 -20.19
N SER A 122 2.45 -6.91 -19.79
CA SER A 122 3.35 -7.74 -20.58
C SER A 122 4.20 -8.58 -19.65
N SER A 123 4.29 -9.88 -19.91
CA SER A 123 5.07 -10.80 -19.10
C SER A 123 6.00 -11.63 -19.97
N TYR A 124 7.29 -11.54 -19.69
CA TYR A 124 8.36 -12.28 -20.37
C TYR A 124 8.42 -12.07 -21.90
N SER A 125 8.08 -10.87 -22.40
CA SER A 125 8.14 -10.55 -23.84
C SER A 125 9.20 -9.49 -24.18
N LEU A 126 9.40 -8.49 -23.30
CA LEU A 126 10.22 -7.30 -23.59
C LEU A 126 11.75 -7.51 -23.52
N HIS A 127 12.20 -8.70 -23.15
CA HIS A 127 13.60 -9.09 -23.24
C HIS A 127 13.97 -9.64 -24.63
N TRP A 128 12.97 -9.91 -25.49
CA TRP A 128 13.17 -10.30 -26.89
C TRP A 128 13.25 -9.08 -27.79
N LEU A 129 14.40 -8.80 -28.38
CA LEU A 129 14.63 -7.67 -29.28
C LEU A 129 13.82 -7.80 -30.58
N SER A 130 13.54 -6.67 -31.24
CA SER A 130 12.79 -6.66 -32.51
C SER A 130 13.54 -7.35 -33.65
N GLN A 131 14.87 -7.35 -33.59
CA GLN A 131 15.79 -8.02 -34.51
C GLN A 131 17.14 -8.24 -33.83
N VAL A 132 17.92 -9.17 -34.36
CA VAL A 132 19.35 -9.28 -34.03
C VAL A 132 20.05 -7.97 -34.43
N PRO A 133 20.94 -7.40 -33.60
CA PRO A 133 21.68 -6.19 -33.96
C PRO A 133 22.45 -6.37 -35.28
N ARG A 134 22.33 -5.41 -36.20
CA ARG A 134 22.96 -5.53 -37.53
C ARG A 134 24.48 -5.43 -37.44
N GLY A 135 25.20 -6.25 -38.20
CA GLY A 135 26.66 -6.19 -38.32
C GLY A 135 27.43 -7.02 -37.28
N ILE A 136 26.74 -7.87 -36.52
CA ILE A 136 27.37 -8.79 -35.55
C ILE A 136 27.53 -10.22 -36.09
N GLU A 137 26.99 -10.53 -37.28
CA GLU A 137 26.84 -11.88 -37.83
C GLU A 137 28.19 -12.59 -38.05
N LYS A 138 29.29 -11.84 -38.19
CA LYS A 138 30.65 -12.39 -38.34
C LYS A 138 31.55 -12.11 -37.13
N SER A 139 31.03 -11.39 -36.14
CA SER A 139 31.80 -10.78 -35.04
C SER A 139 31.65 -11.55 -33.73
N ASN A 140 30.57 -12.33 -33.55
CA ASN A 140 30.31 -13.15 -32.37
C ASN A 140 30.66 -14.64 -32.58
N LYS A 141 31.87 -14.91 -33.09
CA LYS A 141 32.27 -16.27 -33.49
C LYS A 141 32.23 -17.27 -32.33
N GLY A 142 31.58 -18.40 -32.57
CA GLY A 142 31.52 -19.51 -31.62
C GLY A 142 30.52 -19.34 -30.47
N ASN A 143 29.67 -18.32 -30.50
CA ASN A 143 28.59 -18.11 -29.53
C ASN A 143 27.28 -17.85 -30.26
N ILE A 144 26.15 -18.24 -29.68
CA ILE A 144 24.80 -17.95 -30.20
C ILE A 144 24.15 -16.72 -29.54
N TYR A 145 24.79 -16.17 -28.50
CA TYR A 145 24.36 -15.01 -27.73
C TYR A 145 25.60 -14.29 -27.15
N LEU A 146 25.42 -13.28 -26.29
CA LEU A 146 26.49 -12.69 -25.50
C LEU A 146 27.17 -13.75 -24.64
N ALA A 147 28.50 -13.71 -24.60
CA ALA A 147 29.33 -14.53 -23.74
C ALA A 147 30.54 -13.72 -23.29
N LYS A 148 31.29 -14.22 -22.29
CA LYS A 148 32.55 -13.58 -21.85
C LYS A 148 33.60 -13.45 -22.96
N SER A 149 33.49 -14.26 -24.01
CA SER A 149 34.36 -14.22 -25.19
C SER A 149 33.89 -13.23 -26.28
N SER A 150 32.71 -12.60 -26.13
CA SER A 150 32.18 -11.64 -27.08
C SER A 150 32.94 -10.31 -27.04
N GLN A 151 33.09 -9.67 -28.22
CA GLN A 151 33.75 -8.36 -28.31
C GLN A 151 32.87 -7.24 -27.71
N PRO A 152 33.45 -6.18 -27.11
CA PRO A 152 32.69 -5.06 -26.56
C PRO A 152 31.72 -4.39 -27.54
N THR A 153 32.09 -4.36 -28.83
CA THR A 153 31.26 -3.82 -29.91
C THR A 153 29.94 -4.58 -30.11
N VAL A 154 29.94 -5.89 -29.85
CA VAL A 154 28.74 -6.74 -29.90
C VAL A 154 27.84 -6.40 -28.71
N VAL A 155 28.41 -6.29 -27.51
CA VAL A 155 27.67 -5.91 -26.28
C VAL A 155 26.98 -4.56 -26.44
N GLU A 156 27.69 -3.56 -26.98
CA GLU A 156 27.14 -2.22 -27.23
C GLU A 156 26.02 -2.25 -28.29
N ALA A 157 26.15 -3.09 -29.32
CA ALA A 157 25.11 -3.23 -30.35
C ALA A 157 23.80 -3.81 -29.77
N TYR A 158 23.88 -4.81 -28.89
CA TYR A 158 22.71 -5.34 -28.17
C TYR A 158 22.06 -4.30 -27.26
N LEU A 159 22.86 -3.54 -26.50
CA LEU A 159 22.35 -2.49 -25.63
C LEU A 159 21.66 -1.37 -26.44
N LYS A 160 22.26 -0.91 -27.54
CA LYS A 160 21.66 0.09 -28.43
C LYS A 160 20.36 -0.39 -29.05
N GLN A 161 20.31 -1.64 -29.49
CA GLN A 161 19.09 -2.24 -30.04
C GLN A 161 17.99 -2.28 -28.98
N PHE A 162 18.30 -2.71 -27.75
CA PHE A 162 17.36 -2.69 -26.62
C PHE A 162 16.83 -1.28 -26.32
N GLN A 163 17.71 -0.29 -26.19
CA GLN A 163 17.33 1.10 -25.91
C GLN A 163 16.41 1.67 -27.00
N SER A 164 16.71 1.38 -28.26
CA SER A 164 15.87 1.77 -29.40
C SER A 164 14.50 1.09 -29.34
N ASP A 165 14.46 -0.24 -29.22
CA ASP A 165 13.24 -1.04 -29.23
C ASP A 165 12.33 -0.68 -28.05
N PHE A 166 12.88 -0.63 -26.83
CA PHE A 166 12.13 -0.28 -25.64
C PHE A 166 11.66 1.17 -25.66
N GLY A 167 12.46 2.10 -26.20
CA GLY A 167 12.03 3.48 -26.42
C GLY A 167 10.87 3.61 -27.42
N VAL A 168 10.89 2.84 -28.53
CA VAL A 168 9.78 2.81 -29.50
C VAL A 168 8.52 2.19 -28.87
N PHE A 169 8.68 1.16 -28.05
CA PHE A 169 7.59 0.57 -27.28
C PHE A 169 6.92 1.60 -26.37
N LEU A 170 7.70 2.31 -25.53
CA LEU A 170 7.18 3.35 -24.63
C LEU A 170 6.48 4.46 -25.40
N ARG A 171 7.09 4.99 -26.47
CA ARG A 171 6.44 6.03 -27.32
C ARG A 171 5.12 5.55 -27.89
N SER A 172 5.08 4.33 -28.43
CA SER A 172 3.85 3.76 -29.00
C SER A 172 2.76 3.58 -27.92
N ARG A 173 3.12 3.07 -26.74
CA ARG A 173 2.19 2.90 -25.62
C ARG A 173 1.69 4.21 -25.05
N SER A 174 2.54 5.24 -24.98
CA SER A 174 2.13 6.57 -24.53
C SER A 174 0.99 7.12 -25.38
N ALA A 175 1.01 6.89 -26.69
CA ALA A 175 -0.04 7.35 -27.59
C ALA A 175 -1.36 6.56 -27.46
N GLU A 176 -1.36 5.39 -26.83
CA GLU A 176 -2.49 4.43 -26.77
C GLU A 176 -3.14 4.34 -25.39
N VAL A 177 -2.34 4.41 -24.33
CA VAL A 177 -2.80 4.32 -22.93
C VAL A 177 -3.46 5.62 -22.50
N VAL A 178 -4.63 5.64 -21.85
CA VAL A 178 -5.29 6.87 -21.38
C VAL A 178 -4.45 7.63 -20.34
N ARG A 179 -4.68 8.93 -20.18
CA ARG A 179 -4.00 9.75 -19.17
C ARG A 179 -4.25 9.19 -17.76
N GLY A 180 -3.19 8.95 -17.00
CA GLY A 180 -3.29 8.30 -15.68
C GLY A 180 -3.53 6.79 -15.73
N GLY A 181 -3.61 6.19 -16.92
CA GLY A 181 -3.57 4.73 -17.09
C GLY A 181 -2.22 4.15 -16.69
N GLY A 182 -2.19 2.85 -16.43
CA GLY A 182 -0.99 2.15 -15.93
C GLY A 182 -0.53 1.03 -16.84
N MET A 183 0.73 0.64 -16.65
CA MET A 183 1.30 -0.55 -17.26
C MET A 183 2.09 -1.34 -16.22
N VAL A 184 2.03 -2.67 -16.29
CA VAL A 184 2.91 -3.56 -15.53
C VAL A 184 3.67 -4.44 -16.50
N LEU A 185 5.00 -4.35 -16.45
CA LEU A 185 5.90 -5.05 -17.35
C LEU A 185 6.79 -5.98 -16.52
N THR A 186 6.78 -7.26 -16.88
CA THR A 186 7.65 -8.29 -16.30
C THR A 186 8.62 -8.77 -17.36
N LEU A 187 9.93 -8.69 -17.09
CA LEU A 187 10.97 -9.11 -18.03
C LEU A 187 12.15 -9.76 -17.31
N LEU A 188 12.89 -10.60 -18.02
CA LEU A 188 14.17 -11.14 -17.52
C LEU A 188 15.18 -10.01 -17.46
N GLY A 189 15.85 -9.87 -16.31
CA GLY A 189 16.91 -8.89 -16.13
C GLY A 189 18.12 -9.46 -15.41
N ARG A 190 18.95 -8.56 -14.89
CA ARG A 190 20.21 -8.89 -14.21
C ARG A 190 20.55 -7.91 -13.11
N GLU A 191 21.28 -8.39 -12.11
CA GLU A 191 21.84 -7.55 -11.04
C GLU A 191 23.25 -7.05 -11.40
N SER A 192 24.07 -7.91 -12.02
CA SER A 192 25.41 -7.57 -12.50
C SER A 192 25.38 -6.41 -13.50
N GLU A 193 26.33 -5.48 -13.39
CA GLU A 193 26.53 -4.42 -14.39
C GLU A 193 27.09 -4.97 -15.72
N ASP A 194 27.81 -6.10 -15.68
CA ASP A 194 28.31 -6.80 -16.85
C ASP A 194 27.19 -7.61 -17.54
N PRO A 195 26.80 -7.29 -18.80
CA PRO A 195 25.80 -8.05 -19.57
C PRO A 195 26.25 -9.48 -19.94
N CYS A 196 27.55 -9.77 -19.84
CA CYS A 196 28.13 -11.09 -20.12
C CYS A 196 28.29 -11.96 -18.85
N SER A 197 27.64 -11.60 -17.73
CA SER A 197 27.69 -12.40 -16.50
C SER A 197 27.07 -13.79 -16.71
N LYS A 198 27.49 -14.76 -15.87
CA LYS A 198 26.93 -16.13 -15.89
C LYS A 198 25.41 -16.11 -15.69
N ASP A 199 24.91 -15.28 -14.79
CA ASP A 199 23.47 -15.14 -14.49
C ASP A 199 22.64 -14.73 -15.72
N CYS A 200 23.29 -14.09 -16.70
CA CYS A 200 22.66 -13.61 -17.92
C CYS A 200 22.68 -14.65 -19.04
N CYS A 201 23.85 -15.23 -19.29
CA CYS A 201 24.16 -15.93 -20.54
C CYS A 201 24.22 -17.46 -20.40
N TYR A 202 24.32 -17.99 -19.19
CA TYR A 202 24.68 -19.39 -18.95
C TYR A 202 23.71 -20.39 -19.59
N ILE A 203 22.39 -20.15 -19.53
CA ILE A 203 21.39 -21.02 -20.16
C ILE A 203 21.58 -21.14 -21.69
N TRP A 204 22.01 -20.05 -22.33
CA TRP A 204 22.29 -19.97 -23.76
C TRP A 204 23.70 -20.50 -24.10
N GLU A 205 24.67 -20.34 -23.21
CA GLU A 205 26.01 -20.94 -23.34
C GLU A 205 25.90 -22.48 -23.36
N LEU A 206 25.09 -23.08 -22.49
CA LEU A 206 24.86 -24.54 -22.48
C LEU A 206 24.21 -25.03 -23.78
N LEU A 207 23.28 -24.26 -24.36
CA LEU A 207 22.68 -24.58 -25.66
C LEU A 207 23.71 -24.45 -26.79
N ALA A 208 24.59 -23.44 -26.72
CA ALA A 208 25.69 -23.28 -27.65
C ALA A 208 26.70 -24.43 -27.57
N VAL A 209 26.94 -25.00 -26.38
CA VAL A 209 27.78 -26.19 -26.20
C VAL A 209 27.15 -27.39 -26.91
N ALA A 210 25.84 -27.61 -26.75
CA ALA A 210 25.13 -28.69 -27.43
C ALA A 210 25.22 -28.58 -28.96
N LEU A 211 24.98 -27.38 -29.51
CA LEU A 211 25.12 -27.10 -30.94
C LEU A 211 26.56 -27.30 -31.45
N ARG A 212 27.56 -26.88 -30.67
CA ARG A 212 28.98 -27.06 -31.03
C ARG A 212 29.39 -28.52 -31.10
N ASP A 213 28.90 -29.34 -30.17
CA ASP A 213 29.13 -30.80 -30.20
C ASP A 213 28.51 -31.44 -31.46
N MET A 214 27.35 -30.96 -31.91
CA MET A 214 26.75 -31.40 -33.17
C MET A 214 27.55 -30.96 -34.41
N VAL A 215 28.16 -29.77 -34.39
CA VAL A 215 29.09 -29.33 -35.45
C VAL A 215 30.33 -30.22 -35.50
N LEU A 216 30.92 -30.54 -34.35
CA LEU A 216 32.10 -31.43 -34.27
C LEU A 216 31.82 -32.85 -34.81
N GLN A 217 30.59 -33.32 -34.68
CA GLN A 217 30.14 -34.62 -35.20
C GLN A 217 29.66 -34.57 -36.65
N GLY A 218 29.70 -33.40 -37.30
CA GLY A 218 29.28 -33.21 -38.69
C GLY A 218 27.77 -33.27 -38.92
N LEU A 219 26.97 -33.08 -37.87
CA LEU A 219 25.50 -33.05 -37.95
C LEU A 219 24.96 -31.67 -38.35
N ILE A 220 25.74 -30.60 -38.12
CA ILE A 220 25.38 -29.21 -38.42
C ILE A 220 26.57 -28.54 -39.14
N ASP A 221 26.29 -27.75 -40.18
CA ASP A 221 27.30 -26.94 -40.86
C ASP A 221 27.86 -25.84 -39.94
N GLU A 222 29.19 -25.71 -39.85
CA GLU A 222 29.86 -24.70 -39.01
C GLU A 222 29.44 -23.27 -39.39
N GLU A 223 29.25 -22.98 -40.68
CA GLU A 223 28.80 -21.67 -41.17
C GLU A 223 27.35 -21.33 -40.72
N LYS A 224 26.48 -22.34 -40.63
CA LYS A 224 25.11 -22.15 -40.10
C LYS A 224 25.15 -21.89 -38.60
N PHE A 225 26.06 -22.54 -37.86
CA PHE A 225 26.24 -22.26 -36.44
C PHE A 225 26.81 -20.85 -36.19
N GLU A 226 27.85 -20.43 -36.92
CA GLU A 226 28.46 -19.10 -36.75
C GLU A 226 27.52 -17.94 -37.10
N SER A 227 26.55 -18.16 -38.00
CA SER A 227 25.59 -17.12 -38.40
C SER A 227 24.38 -16.98 -37.47
N PHE A 228 24.17 -17.90 -36.53
CA PHE A 228 23.01 -17.91 -35.65
C PHE A 228 23.24 -17.05 -34.40
N ASN A 229 22.44 -15.99 -34.22
CA ASN A 229 22.48 -15.12 -33.03
C ASN A 229 21.07 -14.88 -32.49
N LEU A 230 20.91 -14.86 -31.17
CA LEU A 230 19.61 -14.70 -30.50
C LEU A 230 19.23 -13.22 -30.34
N PRO A 231 18.02 -12.78 -30.75
CA PRO A 231 17.52 -11.43 -30.50
C PRO A 231 17.03 -11.30 -29.05
N HIS A 232 17.92 -11.46 -28.08
CA HIS A 232 17.60 -11.49 -26.65
C HIS A 232 18.48 -10.48 -25.91
N TYR A 233 17.97 -9.80 -24.89
CA TYR A 233 18.78 -8.94 -24.01
C TYR A 233 18.17 -8.83 -22.61
N LYS A 234 18.99 -9.02 -21.58
CA LYS A 234 18.59 -8.86 -20.17
C LYS A 234 19.08 -7.51 -19.65
N PRO A 235 18.21 -6.50 -19.49
CA PRO A 235 18.61 -5.19 -18.96
C PRO A 235 18.84 -5.25 -17.44
N SER A 236 19.65 -4.32 -16.93
CA SER A 236 19.70 -4.04 -15.48
C SER A 236 18.55 -3.13 -15.05
N PRO A 237 18.20 -3.11 -13.74
CA PRO A 237 17.30 -2.11 -13.18
C PRO A 237 17.69 -0.66 -13.54
N LYS A 238 19.00 -0.36 -13.58
CA LYS A 238 19.52 0.97 -13.91
C LYS A 238 19.28 1.33 -15.37
N GLU A 239 19.58 0.42 -16.30
CA GLU A 239 19.36 0.64 -17.74
C GLU A 239 17.87 0.77 -18.06
N LEU A 240 17.04 -0.12 -17.50
CA LEU A 240 15.60 -0.07 -17.68
C LEU A 240 15.04 1.28 -17.25
N LYS A 241 15.42 1.74 -16.05
CA LYS A 241 15.02 3.03 -15.50
C LYS A 241 15.52 4.21 -16.35
N SER A 242 16.78 4.17 -16.79
CA SER A 242 17.37 5.20 -17.65
C SER A 242 16.62 5.37 -18.98
N VAL A 243 16.19 4.28 -19.62
CA VAL A 243 15.39 4.35 -20.86
C VAL A 243 14.00 4.94 -20.61
N ILE A 244 13.36 4.59 -19.48
CA ILE A 244 12.04 5.14 -19.11
C ILE A 244 12.13 6.64 -18.83
N GLU A 245 13.14 7.06 -18.07
CA GLU A 245 13.35 8.46 -17.70
C GLU A 245 13.76 9.33 -18.89
N SER A 246 14.58 8.81 -19.79
CA SER A 246 15.00 9.54 -21.00
C SER A 246 13.86 9.71 -22.02
N GLU A 247 12.92 8.77 -22.09
CA GLU A 247 11.73 8.89 -22.94
C GLU A 247 10.68 9.84 -22.31
N GLY A 248 10.42 9.68 -21.00
CA GLY A 248 9.70 10.65 -20.18
C GLY A 248 8.17 10.63 -20.27
N SER A 249 7.55 9.69 -20.99
CA SER A 249 6.08 9.58 -21.07
C SER A 249 5.46 8.82 -19.89
N PHE A 250 6.25 7.99 -19.21
CA PHE A 250 5.82 7.18 -18.07
C PHE A 250 6.65 7.47 -16.82
N ILE A 251 5.98 7.43 -15.67
CA ILE A 251 6.60 7.52 -14.34
C ILE A 251 6.72 6.10 -13.79
N VAL A 252 7.87 5.78 -13.21
CA VAL A 252 8.08 4.53 -12.48
C VAL A 252 7.43 4.66 -11.10
N ASN A 253 6.32 3.95 -10.88
CA ASN A 253 5.66 3.86 -9.57
C ASN A 253 6.44 2.91 -8.66
N ARG A 254 6.84 1.75 -9.20
CA ARG A 254 7.53 0.69 -8.45
C ARG A 254 8.41 -0.13 -9.39
N LEU A 255 9.58 -0.53 -8.93
CA LEU A 255 10.50 -1.42 -9.63
C LEU A 255 11.04 -2.44 -8.63
N GLU A 256 10.73 -3.71 -8.84
CA GLU A 256 11.16 -4.81 -7.98
C GLU A 256 11.88 -5.89 -8.77
N THR A 257 12.72 -6.64 -8.06
CA THR A 257 13.53 -7.72 -8.60
C THR A 257 13.24 -9.00 -7.82
N PHE A 258 12.89 -10.07 -8.52
CA PHE A 258 12.60 -11.37 -7.92
C PHE A 258 13.54 -12.43 -8.45
N GLU A 259 14.05 -13.28 -7.58
CA GLU A 259 14.80 -14.47 -7.96
C GLU A 259 13.83 -15.61 -8.26
N VAL A 260 13.96 -16.21 -9.44
CA VAL A 260 13.09 -17.29 -9.91
C VAL A 260 13.98 -18.44 -10.41
N ASN A 261 13.69 -19.67 -9.97
CA ASN A 261 14.40 -20.85 -10.43
C ASN A 261 14.09 -21.14 -11.90
N TRP A 262 15.04 -21.69 -12.66
CA TRP A 262 14.88 -21.92 -14.10
C TRP A 262 13.76 -22.93 -14.43
N ASP A 263 13.43 -23.83 -13.50
CA ASP A 263 12.42 -24.89 -13.67
C ASP A 263 11.00 -24.51 -13.23
N GLY A 264 10.83 -23.35 -12.58
CA GLY A 264 9.53 -22.81 -12.17
C GLY A 264 8.85 -23.51 -10.99
N GLU A 265 9.50 -24.46 -10.29
CA GLU A 265 8.95 -25.07 -9.07
C GLU A 265 9.46 -24.31 -7.81
N GLU A 266 8.55 -23.97 -6.89
CA GLU A 266 8.92 -23.45 -5.55
C GLU A 266 9.36 -24.63 -4.67
N ASP A 267 10.63 -24.63 -4.25
CA ASP A 267 11.20 -25.68 -3.40
C ASP A 267 10.40 -25.85 -2.08
N ASN A 268 9.61 -26.91 -1.97
CA ASN A 268 9.23 -27.46 -0.67
C ASN A 268 10.49 -28.06 -0.05
N ALA A 269 11.05 -27.37 0.95
CA ALA A 269 12.40 -27.58 1.48
C ALA A 269 12.67 -28.91 2.23
N GLU A 270 12.05 -30.04 1.87
CA GLU A 270 12.15 -31.29 2.65
C GLU A 270 12.64 -32.56 1.94
N ASP A 271 12.89 -32.61 0.62
CA ASP A 271 13.37 -33.87 0.02
C ASP A 271 14.43 -33.74 -1.08
N ASN A 272 15.70 -33.95 -0.70
CA ASN A 272 16.86 -33.95 -1.61
C ASN A 272 17.09 -35.35 -2.22
N THR A 273 16.41 -35.69 -3.32
CA THR A 273 16.65 -36.95 -4.06
C THR A 273 17.23 -36.72 -5.46
N THR A 274 18.00 -37.70 -5.97
CA THR A 274 18.59 -37.70 -7.32
C THR A 274 17.54 -37.68 -8.45
N ILE A 275 16.29 -38.06 -8.14
CA ILE A 275 15.14 -38.08 -9.06
C ILE A 275 14.69 -36.64 -9.40
N ASP A 276 14.88 -35.71 -8.46
CA ASP A 276 14.45 -34.31 -8.60
C ASP A 276 15.27 -33.53 -9.64
N LYS A 277 16.55 -33.89 -9.79
CA LYS A 277 17.48 -33.23 -10.74
C LYS A 277 17.15 -33.49 -12.20
N PHE A 278 16.79 -34.73 -12.54
CA PHE A 278 16.38 -35.09 -13.90
C PHE A 278 15.04 -34.47 -14.28
N ARG A 279 14.17 -34.27 -13.28
CA ARG A 279 12.88 -33.60 -13.48
C ARG A 279 13.07 -32.11 -13.76
N SER A 280 13.89 -31.43 -12.97
CA SER A 280 14.27 -30.02 -13.16
C SER A 280 14.94 -29.78 -14.51
N SER A 281 15.94 -30.58 -14.91
CA SER A 281 16.61 -30.43 -16.21
C SER A 281 15.66 -30.66 -17.40
N ASN A 282 14.69 -31.57 -17.26
CA ASN A 282 13.69 -31.82 -18.29
C ASN A 282 12.69 -30.66 -18.41
N ASN A 283 12.27 -30.06 -17.29
CA ASN A 283 11.39 -28.90 -17.28
C ASN A 283 12.06 -27.69 -17.96
N ILE A 284 13.32 -27.40 -17.62
CA ILE A 284 14.11 -26.31 -18.22
C ILE A 284 14.24 -26.52 -19.73
N ALA A 285 14.63 -27.73 -20.15
CA ALA A 285 14.78 -28.05 -21.57
C ALA A 285 13.46 -27.90 -22.34
N ASN A 286 12.32 -28.28 -21.75
CA ASN A 286 11.01 -28.12 -22.38
C ASN A 286 10.61 -26.64 -22.49
N CYS A 287 10.92 -25.81 -21.49
CA CYS A 287 10.67 -24.36 -21.54
C CYS A 287 11.51 -23.68 -22.63
N VAL A 288 12.81 -24.00 -22.69
CA VAL A 288 13.71 -23.48 -23.73
C VAL A 288 13.28 -23.98 -25.11
N ARG A 289 12.83 -25.23 -25.23
CA ARG A 289 12.30 -25.79 -26.48
C ARG A 289 11.08 -25.01 -26.96
N ALA A 290 10.10 -24.77 -26.09
CA ALA A 290 8.90 -24.01 -26.44
C ALA A 290 9.22 -22.60 -26.98
N ALA A 291 10.25 -21.94 -26.43
CA ALA A 291 10.67 -20.61 -26.91
C ALA A 291 11.53 -20.66 -28.19
N MET A 292 12.42 -21.65 -28.31
CA MET A 292 13.48 -21.66 -29.33
C MET A 292 13.21 -22.53 -30.56
N GLU A 293 12.31 -23.50 -30.47
CA GLU A 293 12.10 -24.49 -31.53
C GLU A 293 11.77 -23.84 -32.88
N SER A 294 10.94 -22.80 -32.90
CA SER A 294 10.60 -22.07 -34.13
C SER A 294 11.82 -21.41 -34.81
N PHE A 295 12.70 -20.76 -34.04
CA PHE A 295 13.92 -20.16 -34.54
C PHE A 295 14.92 -21.21 -35.03
N LEU A 296 15.07 -22.31 -34.28
CA LEU A 296 16.00 -23.38 -34.59
C LEU A 296 15.57 -24.17 -35.83
N VAL A 297 14.28 -24.50 -35.97
CA VAL A 297 13.73 -25.18 -37.16
C VAL A 297 13.93 -24.32 -38.40
N THR A 298 13.67 -23.02 -38.30
CA THR A 298 13.81 -22.10 -39.43
C THR A 298 15.26 -22.00 -39.93
N HIS A 299 16.24 -22.06 -39.03
CA HIS A 299 17.66 -21.88 -39.38
C HIS A 299 18.41 -23.19 -39.67
N PHE A 300 18.12 -24.26 -38.92
CA PHE A 300 18.84 -25.52 -38.99
C PHE A 300 18.01 -26.70 -39.54
N GLY A 301 16.69 -26.58 -39.58
CA GLY A 301 15.77 -27.65 -40.00
C GLY A 301 15.20 -28.47 -38.83
N GLU A 302 14.08 -29.16 -39.08
CA GLU A 302 13.33 -29.93 -38.07
C GLU A 302 14.07 -31.19 -37.61
N GLU A 303 14.89 -31.79 -38.49
CA GLU A 303 15.56 -33.08 -38.28
C GLU A 303 16.56 -33.08 -37.11
N ILE A 304 17.08 -31.92 -36.72
CA ILE A 304 18.11 -31.79 -35.67
C ILE A 304 17.55 -31.52 -34.27
N ILE A 305 16.27 -31.13 -34.16
CA ILE A 305 15.70 -30.54 -32.94
C ILE A 305 15.63 -31.55 -31.80
N ASP A 306 15.12 -32.75 -32.07
CA ASP A 306 14.97 -33.78 -31.03
C ASP A 306 16.32 -34.23 -30.46
N GLU A 307 17.33 -34.39 -31.33
CA GLU A 307 18.69 -34.75 -30.93
C GLU A 307 19.38 -33.61 -30.16
N LEU A 308 19.19 -32.36 -30.59
CA LEU A 308 19.71 -31.18 -29.89
C LEU A 308 19.16 -31.10 -28.46
N PHE A 309 17.84 -31.20 -28.28
CA PHE A 309 17.23 -31.13 -26.96
C PHE A 309 17.50 -32.37 -26.10
N ARG A 310 17.79 -33.53 -26.69
CA ARG A 310 18.31 -34.70 -25.95
C ARG A 310 19.67 -34.39 -25.32
N ARG A 311 20.62 -33.87 -26.11
CA ARG A 311 21.96 -33.49 -25.63
C ARG A 311 21.92 -32.33 -24.64
N TYR A 312 21.06 -31.35 -24.90
CA TYR A 312 20.87 -30.21 -24.00
C TYR A 312 20.39 -30.65 -22.62
N ARG A 313 19.47 -31.62 -22.53
CA ARG A 313 19.04 -32.21 -21.23
C ARG A 313 20.18 -32.90 -20.48
N GLU A 314 21.05 -33.62 -21.20
CA GLU A 314 22.22 -34.29 -20.60
C GLU A 314 23.20 -33.26 -20.02
N ILE A 315 23.50 -32.20 -20.78
CA ILE A 315 24.35 -31.09 -20.32
C ILE A 315 23.74 -30.38 -19.11
N LEU A 316 22.42 -30.12 -19.12
CA LEU A 316 21.71 -29.52 -17.98
C LEU A 316 21.74 -30.42 -16.73
N ALA A 317 21.61 -31.74 -16.90
CA ALA A 317 21.68 -32.68 -15.80
C ALA A 317 23.07 -32.65 -15.11
N ASP A 318 24.15 -32.54 -15.90
CA ASP A 318 25.52 -32.43 -15.38
C ASP A 318 25.78 -31.07 -14.69
N CYS A 319 25.19 -29.97 -15.18
CA CYS A 319 25.31 -28.64 -14.58
C CYS A 319 24.48 -28.46 -13.29
N SER A 320 23.37 -29.19 -13.13
CA SER A 320 22.47 -29.12 -11.95
C SER A 320 23.11 -29.56 -10.61
N VAL A 321 24.39 -29.95 -10.62
CA VAL A 321 25.16 -30.36 -9.43
C VAL A 321 25.52 -29.16 -8.53
N SER A 322 25.54 -27.93 -9.04
CA SER A 322 25.77 -26.70 -8.25
C SER A 322 24.53 -25.79 -8.21
N ARG A 323 23.69 -25.94 -7.19
CA ARG A 323 22.44 -25.18 -6.95
C ARG A 323 22.52 -23.65 -7.10
N ASN A 324 23.69 -23.05 -6.94
CA ASN A 324 23.86 -21.59 -7.05
C ASN A 324 23.80 -21.05 -8.50
N GLU A 325 23.73 -21.91 -9.53
CA GLU A 325 23.81 -21.49 -10.95
C GLU A 325 22.46 -21.53 -11.71
N THR A 326 21.33 -21.87 -11.07
CA THR A 326 20.01 -22.06 -11.73
C THR A 326 18.96 -21.01 -11.38
N ILE A 327 19.37 -19.78 -11.03
CA ILE A 327 18.44 -18.69 -10.68
C ILE A 327 18.47 -17.62 -11.78
N HIS A 328 17.31 -17.10 -12.16
CA HIS A 328 17.16 -15.92 -13.01
C HIS A 328 16.51 -14.78 -12.25
N LEU A 329 16.93 -13.55 -12.56
CA LEU A 329 16.33 -12.34 -12.00
C LEU A 329 15.17 -11.88 -12.90
N SER A 330 13.98 -11.78 -12.34
CA SER A 330 12.81 -11.18 -12.98
C SER A 330 12.63 -9.75 -12.50
N LEU A 331 12.61 -8.79 -13.42
CA LEU A 331 12.31 -7.39 -13.16
C LEU A 331 10.82 -7.16 -13.36
N VAL A 332 10.14 -6.63 -12.34
CA VAL A 332 8.75 -6.20 -12.44
C VAL A 332 8.70 -4.70 -12.25
N VAL A 333 8.23 -3.98 -13.26
CA VAL A 333 8.08 -2.53 -13.23
C VAL A 333 6.63 -2.13 -13.39
N SER A 334 6.15 -1.31 -12.46
CA SER A 334 4.86 -0.62 -12.55
C SER A 334 5.10 0.80 -13.05
N LEU A 335 4.46 1.12 -14.17
CA LEU A 335 4.54 2.39 -14.85
C LEU A 335 3.18 3.07 -14.84
N ARG A 336 3.17 4.39 -14.72
CA ARG A 336 1.97 5.21 -14.85
C ARG A 336 2.18 6.26 -15.91
N ARG A 337 1.19 6.44 -16.80
CA ARG A 337 1.24 7.51 -17.81
C ARG A 337 1.20 8.85 -17.08
N SER A 338 2.27 9.63 -17.20
CA SER A 338 2.40 10.93 -16.52
C SER A 338 1.31 11.88 -16.99
N ALA A 339 0.39 12.26 -16.11
CA ALA A 339 -0.64 13.22 -16.49
C ALA A 339 -0.04 14.62 -16.73
N ALA A 340 0.95 15.05 -15.93
CA ALA A 340 1.46 16.42 -15.96
C ALA A 340 2.36 16.72 -17.19
N LEU A 341 3.36 15.89 -17.47
CA LEU A 341 4.29 16.14 -18.57
C LEU A 341 3.62 15.97 -19.93
N ASP A 342 2.68 15.03 -20.00
CA ASP A 342 1.94 14.71 -21.21
C ASP A 342 0.79 15.71 -21.43
N MET A 343 0.08 16.17 -20.38
CA MET A 343 -0.90 17.26 -20.54
C MET A 343 -0.26 18.54 -21.05
N VAL A 344 0.93 18.93 -20.55
CA VAL A 344 1.63 20.13 -21.03
C VAL A 344 2.01 19.99 -22.52
N LYS A 345 2.56 18.83 -22.91
CA LYS A 345 2.86 18.53 -24.32
C LYS A 345 1.59 18.53 -25.18
N HIS A 346 0.54 17.87 -24.73
CA HIS A 346 -0.74 17.75 -25.45
C HIS A 346 -1.44 19.10 -25.58
N ILE A 347 -1.52 19.92 -24.53
CA ILE A 347 -2.10 21.27 -24.59
C ILE A 347 -1.33 22.10 -25.61
N THR A 348 0.00 22.06 -25.56
CA THR A 348 0.85 22.80 -26.51
C THR A 348 0.61 22.35 -27.95
N ILE A 349 0.59 21.03 -28.20
CA ILE A 349 0.40 20.45 -29.53
C ILE A 349 -1.03 20.66 -30.05
N ASP A 350 -2.06 20.43 -29.24
CA ASP A 350 -3.46 20.59 -29.63
C ASP A 350 -3.76 22.07 -29.94
N THR A 351 -3.26 22.98 -29.11
CA THR A 351 -3.43 24.43 -29.31
C THR A 351 -2.80 24.90 -30.63
N ILE A 352 -1.60 24.40 -30.97
CA ILE A 352 -0.93 24.82 -32.20
C ILE A 352 -1.53 24.14 -33.45
N ILE A 353 -2.03 22.90 -33.33
CA ILE A 353 -2.79 22.25 -34.39
C ILE A 353 -4.08 23.02 -34.66
N ASP A 354 -4.82 23.40 -33.63
CA ASP A 354 -6.07 24.15 -33.75
C ASP A 354 -5.82 25.55 -34.36
N LEU A 355 -4.75 26.23 -33.92
CA LEU A 355 -4.28 27.47 -34.53
C LEU A 355 -3.95 27.28 -36.02
N TYR A 356 -3.19 26.24 -36.39
CA TYR A 356 -2.83 25.95 -37.78
C TYR A 356 -4.07 25.66 -38.64
N MET A 357 -5.05 24.91 -38.10
CA MET A 357 -6.32 24.62 -38.77
C MET A 357 -7.17 25.87 -39.01
N THR A 358 -7.15 26.80 -38.06
CA THR A 358 -7.97 28.02 -38.09
C THR A 358 -7.34 29.09 -38.99
N THR A 359 -6.03 29.32 -38.86
CA THR A 359 -5.34 30.44 -39.53
C THR A 359 -4.70 30.05 -40.88
N THR A 360 -4.36 28.78 -41.07
CA THR A 360 -3.78 28.23 -42.32
C THR A 360 -2.64 29.06 -42.93
N PRO A 361 -1.61 29.46 -42.16
CA PRO A 361 -0.60 30.39 -42.63
C PRO A 361 0.39 29.72 -43.59
N GLN A 362 0.90 30.47 -44.57
CA GLN A 362 2.01 30.02 -45.42
C GLN A 362 3.34 29.92 -44.65
N SER A 363 3.53 30.78 -43.64
CA SER A 363 4.66 30.71 -42.72
C SER A 363 4.18 30.82 -41.28
N LEU A 364 4.49 29.84 -40.45
CA LEU A 364 4.13 29.82 -39.03
C LEU A 364 5.27 30.39 -38.19
N SER A 365 5.01 31.50 -37.50
CA SER A 365 6.00 32.15 -36.64
C SER A 365 5.75 31.82 -35.17
N ILE A 366 6.74 31.21 -34.53
CA ILE A 366 6.70 30.69 -33.15
C ILE A 366 7.76 31.43 -32.33
N ALA A 367 7.43 31.88 -31.13
CA ALA A 367 8.40 32.38 -30.17
C ALA A 367 8.42 31.52 -28.91
N ASP A 368 9.63 31.12 -28.47
CA ASP A 368 9.86 30.48 -27.17
C ASP A 368 10.53 31.49 -26.23
N LEU A 369 9.81 31.93 -25.20
CA LEU A 369 10.22 32.99 -24.29
C LEU A 369 10.78 32.41 -22.99
N GLY A 370 12.03 32.75 -22.69
CA GLY A 370 12.78 32.26 -21.54
C GLY A 370 13.44 30.89 -21.79
N CYS A 371 14.07 30.74 -22.96
CA CYS A 371 14.64 29.46 -23.37
C CYS A 371 15.90 29.09 -22.55
N SER A 372 15.98 27.85 -22.06
CA SER A 372 17.17 27.35 -21.37
C SER A 372 18.35 27.15 -22.34
N SER A 373 19.59 27.24 -21.84
CA SER A 373 20.82 26.93 -22.60
C SER A 373 21.02 25.44 -22.95
N GLY A 374 20.11 24.55 -22.51
CA GLY A 374 20.18 23.10 -22.73
C GLY A 374 19.34 22.57 -23.90
N PRO A 375 19.44 21.25 -24.20
CA PRO A 375 18.79 20.63 -25.36
C PRO A 375 17.25 20.55 -25.26
N ASN A 376 16.67 20.78 -24.07
CA ASN A 376 15.23 20.71 -23.82
C ASN A 376 14.43 21.69 -24.70
N THR A 377 15.00 22.86 -24.98
CA THR A 377 14.40 23.91 -25.83
C THR A 377 14.09 23.37 -27.23
N LEU A 378 15.03 22.67 -27.85
CA LEU A 378 14.87 22.12 -29.20
C LEU A 378 13.89 20.96 -29.27
N SER A 379 13.72 20.21 -28.17
CA SER A 379 12.79 19.09 -28.09
C SER A 379 11.33 19.52 -28.27
N VAL A 380 10.89 20.58 -27.59
CA VAL A 380 9.50 21.08 -27.70
C VAL A 380 9.22 21.58 -29.13
N ILE A 381 10.17 22.30 -29.72
CA ILE A 381 10.05 22.80 -31.09
C ILE A 381 9.97 21.64 -32.09
N ARG A 382 10.75 20.57 -31.89
CA ARG A 382 10.71 19.37 -32.73
C ARG A 382 9.30 18.77 -32.76
N GLU A 383 8.71 18.56 -31.58
CA GLU A 383 7.37 17.98 -31.46
C GLU A 383 6.31 18.85 -32.15
N ILE A 384 6.40 20.17 -31.99
CA ILE A 384 5.51 21.12 -32.68
C ILE A 384 5.62 20.99 -34.21
N VAL A 385 6.84 20.98 -34.75
CA VAL A 385 7.08 20.87 -36.20
C VAL A 385 6.55 19.55 -36.74
N LEU A 386 6.86 18.43 -36.06
CA LEU A 386 6.39 17.10 -36.47
C LEU A 386 4.86 16.97 -36.41
N ALA A 387 4.23 17.54 -35.39
CA ALA A 387 2.78 17.52 -35.24
C ALA A 387 2.08 18.26 -36.39
N ILE A 388 2.59 19.43 -36.78
CA ILE A 388 2.03 20.22 -37.89
C ILE A 388 2.32 19.57 -39.23
N ASP A 389 3.54 19.05 -39.46
CA ASP A 389 3.88 18.34 -40.70
C ASP A 389 2.99 17.10 -40.90
N GLY A 390 2.87 16.26 -39.86
CA GLY A 390 1.98 15.10 -39.89
C GLY A 390 0.51 15.47 -40.11
N THR A 391 0.07 16.60 -39.56
CA THR A 391 -1.29 17.11 -39.76
C THR A 391 -1.50 17.66 -41.16
N SER A 392 -0.53 18.40 -41.70
CA SER A 392 -0.55 18.93 -43.07
C SER A 392 -0.62 17.82 -44.12
N ARG A 393 0.15 16.74 -43.90
CA ARG A 393 0.09 15.52 -44.72
C ARG A 393 -1.30 14.87 -44.68
N LYS A 394 -1.92 14.75 -43.50
CA LYS A 394 -3.28 14.19 -43.35
C LYS A 394 -4.34 14.99 -44.11
N ILE A 395 -4.23 16.33 -44.10
CA ILE A 395 -5.16 17.21 -44.82
C ILE A 395 -4.74 17.52 -46.27
N SER A 396 -3.69 16.85 -46.77
CA SER A 396 -3.14 17.03 -48.13
C SER A 396 -2.79 18.49 -48.49
N ARG A 397 -2.14 19.21 -47.57
CA ARG A 397 -1.68 20.60 -47.76
C ARG A 397 -0.17 20.72 -47.70
N PRO A 398 0.43 21.74 -48.36
CA PRO A 398 1.86 22.00 -48.25
C PRO A 398 2.22 22.41 -46.82
N THR A 399 3.30 21.83 -46.29
CA THR A 399 3.81 22.14 -44.95
C THR A 399 4.26 23.61 -44.90
N PRO A 400 3.87 24.40 -43.86
CA PRO A 400 4.27 25.80 -43.76
C PRO A 400 5.76 25.95 -43.47
N GLU A 401 6.32 27.11 -43.80
CA GLU A 401 7.66 27.49 -43.34
C GLU A 401 7.61 27.85 -41.85
N PHE A 402 8.48 27.26 -41.04
CA PHE A 402 8.55 27.54 -39.60
C PHE A 402 9.60 28.60 -39.30
N LYS A 403 9.21 29.70 -38.66
CA LYS A 403 10.11 30.73 -38.14
C LYS A 403 10.09 30.66 -36.62
N VAL A 404 11.14 30.13 -36.02
CA VAL A 404 11.24 29.94 -34.57
C VAL A 404 12.19 30.96 -33.97
N SER A 405 11.69 31.76 -33.04
CA SER A 405 12.46 32.78 -32.33
C SER A 405 12.67 32.35 -30.88
N LEU A 406 13.92 32.11 -30.51
CA LEU A 406 14.32 31.78 -29.14
C LEU A 406 14.69 33.06 -28.41
N ASN A 407 14.03 33.36 -27.30
CA ASN A 407 14.31 34.56 -26.51
C ASN A 407 14.77 34.22 -25.10
N ASP A 408 15.80 34.93 -24.66
CA ASP A 408 16.24 35.03 -23.28
C ASP A 408 17.08 36.30 -23.08
N LEU A 409 17.52 36.54 -21.85
CA LEU A 409 18.42 37.64 -21.50
C LEU A 409 19.76 37.55 -22.25
N PRO A 410 20.43 38.68 -22.54
CA PRO A 410 21.73 38.70 -23.24
C PRO A 410 22.85 37.92 -22.54
N SER A 411 22.69 37.60 -21.26
CA SER A 411 23.62 36.79 -20.48
C SER A 411 23.48 35.28 -20.69
N ASN A 412 22.42 34.83 -21.38
CA ASN A 412 22.23 33.40 -21.68
C ASN A 412 23.19 32.94 -22.80
N ASP A 413 23.58 31.67 -22.76
CA ASP A 413 24.48 31.09 -23.76
C ASP A 413 23.71 30.45 -24.92
N PHE A 414 23.33 31.29 -25.90
CA PHE A 414 22.72 30.82 -27.14
C PHE A 414 23.65 29.92 -27.96
N ASN A 415 24.97 30.00 -27.79
CA ASN A 415 25.91 29.19 -28.57
C ASN A 415 25.72 27.70 -28.26
N SER A 416 25.51 27.34 -26.98
CA SER A 416 25.20 25.97 -26.57
C SER A 416 23.97 25.42 -27.32
N ILE A 417 22.91 26.22 -27.48
CA ILE A 417 21.72 25.82 -28.25
C ILE A 417 22.08 25.66 -29.74
N PHE A 418 22.83 26.59 -30.32
CA PHE A 418 23.22 26.55 -31.73
C PHE A 418 24.14 25.37 -32.07
N THR A 419 24.96 24.89 -31.13
CA THR A 419 25.77 23.68 -31.35
C THR A 419 24.93 22.41 -31.49
N GLY A 420 23.73 22.35 -30.92
CA GLY A 420 22.80 21.22 -31.03
C GLY A 420 21.95 21.21 -32.31
N LEU A 421 21.93 22.31 -33.08
CA LEU A 421 21.12 22.42 -34.30
C LEU A 421 21.41 21.35 -35.37
N PRO A 422 22.68 20.96 -35.64
CA PRO A 422 22.95 19.93 -36.65
C PRO A 422 22.28 18.59 -36.34
N ASP A 423 22.26 18.19 -35.06
CA ASP A 423 21.62 16.93 -34.65
C ASP A 423 20.09 17.07 -34.64
N PHE A 424 19.56 18.22 -34.24
CA PHE A 424 18.14 18.55 -34.39
C PHE A 424 17.65 18.43 -35.85
N TYR A 425 18.40 18.98 -36.82
CA TYR A 425 18.05 18.83 -38.23
C TYR A 425 18.16 17.38 -38.71
N LYS A 426 19.16 16.60 -38.26
CA LYS A 426 19.23 15.16 -38.58
C LYS A 426 18.04 14.39 -38.02
N GLU A 427 17.61 14.69 -36.80
CA GLU A 427 16.44 14.05 -36.18
C GLU A 427 15.15 14.37 -36.94
N LEU A 428 14.96 15.61 -37.37
CA LEU A 428 13.83 16.00 -38.22
C LEU A 428 13.84 15.27 -39.58
N MET A 429 15.02 15.04 -40.16
CA MET A 429 15.17 14.32 -41.44
C MET A 429 15.00 12.81 -41.30
N ASN A 430 15.36 12.22 -40.15
CA ASN A 430 15.23 10.78 -39.87
C ASN A 430 13.83 10.38 -39.36
N GLY A 431 12.95 11.34 -39.10
CA GLY A 431 11.57 11.12 -38.62
C GLY A 431 10.63 10.43 -39.61
N GLU A 432 11.08 10.05 -40.82
CA GLU A 432 10.33 9.20 -41.76
C GLU A 432 10.30 7.72 -41.29
N GLY A 433 9.56 7.45 -40.22
CA GLY A 433 9.39 6.10 -39.66
C GLY A 433 7.96 5.72 -39.30
N LEU A 434 6.96 6.52 -39.71
CA LEU A 434 5.55 6.33 -39.35
C LEU A 434 4.66 6.59 -40.57
N ILE A 435 4.54 5.62 -41.49
CA ILE A 435 3.35 5.26 -42.29
C ILE A 435 3.63 3.90 -42.96
N SER A 436 2.61 3.04 -42.96
CA SER A 436 2.55 1.66 -43.44
C SER A 436 3.23 1.38 -44.78
N LYS A 437 3.98 0.27 -44.86
CA LYS A 437 4.25 -0.43 -46.12
C LYS A 437 2.92 -0.91 -46.72
N GLY A 438 2.50 -0.24 -47.78
CA GLY A 438 1.53 -0.71 -48.77
C GLY A 438 1.97 -0.17 -50.12
N ASP A 439 2.11 -1.06 -51.09
CA ASP A 439 2.71 -0.82 -52.40
C ASP A 439 2.26 0.48 -53.09
N HIS A 440 3.22 1.37 -53.35
CA HIS A 440 3.52 1.94 -54.67
C HIS A 440 4.70 2.91 -54.52
N LEU A 441 5.76 2.68 -55.31
CA LEU A 441 6.90 3.58 -55.45
C LEU A 441 6.43 4.98 -55.87
N ILE A 442 6.35 5.91 -54.92
CA ILE A 442 6.32 7.34 -55.18
C ILE A 442 7.71 7.87 -54.81
N SER A 443 8.38 8.51 -55.76
CA SER A 443 9.72 9.05 -55.56
C SER A 443 9.73 10.13 -54.47
N PRO A 444 10.87 10.38 -53.80
CA PRO A 444 10.98 11.43 -52.81
C PRO A 444 10.90 12.79 -53.51
N SER A 445 9.71 13.38 -53.55
CA SER A 445 9.50 14.73 -54.05
C SER A 445 9.31 15.69 -52.88
N SER A 446 10.43 16.29 -52.51
CA SER A 446 10.57 17.70 -52.13
C SER A 446 9.52 18.35 -51.23
N SER A 447 9.67 18.22 -49.91
CA SER A 447 9.77 19.38 -49.00
C SER A 447 10.00 18.89 -47.58
N SER A 448 11.26 18.77 -47.17
CA SER A 448 11.60 18.77 -45.74
C SER A 448 10.99 20.02 -45.09
N PRO A 449 10.46 19.96 -43.84
CA PRO A 449 9.95 21.14 -43.18
C PRO A 449 11.04 22.21 -43.11
N LEU A 450 10.80 23.38 -43.72
CA LEU A 450 11.74 24.50 -43.73
C LEU A 450 11.66 25.21 -42.38
N VAL A 451 12.57 24.86 -41.46
CA VAL A 451 12.66 25.45 -40.12
C VAL A 451 13.80 26.46 -40.07
N PHE A 452 13.49 27.70 -39.72
CA PHE A 452 14.44 28.80 -39.53
C PHE A 452 14.45 29.18 -38.06
N ILE A 453 15.57 29.00 -37.37
CA ILE A 453 15.74 29.30 -35.95
C ILE A 453 16.61 30.54 -35.77
N GLY A 454 16.15 31.50 -34.97
CA GLY A 454 16.88 32.71 -34.61
C GLY A 454 16.83 33.01 -33.12
N GLY A 455 17.90 33.61 -32.58
CA GLY A 455 17.94 34.10 -31.21
C GLY A 455 17.57 35.59 -31.14
N VAL A 456 16.72 35.97 -30.18
CA VAL A 456 16.32 37.36 -29.92
C VAL A 456 16.73 37.71 -28.50
N PRO A 457 17.79 38.50 -28.28
CA PRO A 457 18.22 38.87 -26.93
C PRO A 457 17.34 39.99 -26.36
N GLY A 458 16.91 39.85 -25.12
CA GLY A 458 16.15 40.90 -24.43
C GLY A 458 15.18 40.35 -23.39
N SER A 459 14.69 41.23 -22.50
CA SER A 459 13.69 40.83 -21.51
C SER A 459 12.35 40.56 -22.17
N PHE A 460 11.77 39.39 -21.93
CA PHE A 460 10.44 39.03 -22.41
C PHE A 460 9.31 39.87 -21.79
N TYR A 461 9.55 40.63 -20.72
CA TYR A 461 8.54 41.54 -20.18
C TYR A 461 8.24 42.71 -21.12
N GLY A 462 9.25 43.18 -21.86
CA GLY A 462 9.10 44.23 -22.84
C GLY A 462 8.64 43.73 -24.21
N ARG A 463 8.52 44.67 -25.15
CA ARG A 463 8.25 44.37 -26.55
C ARG A 463 9.53 43.92 -27.26
N LEU A 464 9.47 42.76 -27.91
CA LEU A 464 10.59 42.10 -28.58
C LEU A 464 10.36 41.97 -30.08
N PHE A 465 9.10 41.81 -30.50
CA PHE A 465 8.75 41.49 -31.88
C PHE A 465 7.93 42.61 -32.54
N PRO A 466 7.98 42.73 -33.88
CA PRO A 466 7.11 43.64 -34.63
C PRO A 466 5.62 43.31 -34.44
N SER A 467 4.75 44.29 -34.71
CA SER A 467 3.30 44.09 -34.56
C SER A 467 2.79 42.99 -35.49
N ASN A 468 1.89 42.15 -35.00
CA ASN A 468 1.23 41.09 -35.78
C ASN A 468 2.23 40.16 -36.50
N SER A 469 3.34 39.82 -35.84
CA SER A 469 4.41 39.01 -36.44
C SER A 469 4.42 37.56 -35.94
N LEU A 470 3.83 37.29 -34.77
CA LEU A 470 3.82 35.96 -34.15
C LEU A 470 2.45 35.30 -34.27
N HIS A 471 2.47 33.99 -34.52
CA HIS A 471 1.26 33.16 -34.54
C HIS A 471 1.09 32.43 -33.20
N PHE A 472 2.21 31.92 -32.65
CA PHE A 472 2.21 31.11 -31.44
C PHE A 472 3.32 31.54 -30.50
N ILE A 473 3.01 31.62 -29.20
CA ILE A 473 3.98 31.92 -28.15
C ILE A 473 3.98 30.81 -27.12
N HIS A 474 5.16 30.27 -26.83
CA HIS A 474 5.39 29.31 -25.77
C HIS A 474 6.30 29.94 -24.72
N SER A 475 6.00 29.71 -23.45
CA SER A 475 6.92 30.03 -22.36
C SER A 475 6.81 28.99 -21.27
N SER A 476 7.94 28.39 -20.90
CA SER A 476 8.01 27.37 -19.88
C SER A 476 8.94 27.79 -18.75
N ASN A 477 8.44 27.68 -17.52
CA ASN A 477 9.13 27.95 -16.26
C ASN A 477 9.86 29.30 -16.20
N SER A 478 9.28 30.35 -16.79
CA SER A 478 9.92 31.67 -16.87
C SER A 478 9.15 32.80 -16.17
N LEU A 479 7.81 32.77 -16.19
CA LEU A 479 6.98 33.88 -15.68
C LEU A 479 6.88 33.99 -14.15
N HIS A 480 7.43 33.03 -13.41
CA HIS A 480 7.57 33.15 -11.95
C HIS A 480 8.81 33.97 -11.53
N TRP A 481 9.66 34.36 -12.48
CA TRP A 481 10.80 35.25 -12.26
C TRP A 481 10.40 36.69 -12.55
N LEU A 482 10.43 37.56 -11.54
CA LEU A 482 10.07 38.98 -11.67
C LEU A 482 11.12 39.77 -12.45
N SER A 483 10.70 40.88 -13.07
CA SER A 483 11.58 41.77 -13.83
C SER A 483 12.62 42.47 -12.96
N ARG A 484 12.29 42.69 -11.68
CA ARG A 484 13.13 43.32 -10.65
C ARG A 484 12.68 42.89 -9.26
N VAL A 485 13.55 43.03 -8.27
CA VAL A 485 13.14 43.00 -6.85
C VAL A 485 12.13 44.12 -6.61
N PRO A 486 10.98 43.85 -5.95
CA PRO A 486 10.00 44.89 -5.69
C PRO A 486 10.62 46.06 -4.91
N PRO A 487 10.51 47.31 -5.42
CA PRO A 487 11.13 48.47 -4.76
C PRO A 487 10.54 48.75 -3.37
N GLY A 488 9.28 48.37 -3.13
CA GLY A 488 8.61 48.47 -1.83
C GLY A 488 9.13 47.54 -0.73
N LEU A 489 10.19 46.78 -1.00
CA LEU A 489 10.92 45.98 0.00
C LEU A 489 12.00 46.79 0.73
N TYR A 490 12.37 47.96 0.23
CA TYR A 490 13.38 48.81 0.86
C TYR A 490 12.73 50.04 1.51
N ASP A 491 13.19 50.41 2.70
CA ASP A 491 12.76 51.63 3.38
C ASP A 491 13.20 52.87 2.58
N GLU A 492 12.29 53.82 2.34
CA GLU A 492 12.54 55.04 1.56
C GLU A 492 13.57 55.98 2.21
N GLU A 493 13.77 55.92 3.53
CA GLU A 493 14.70 56.80 4.25
C GLU A 493 16.10 56.20 4.46
N GLU A 494 16.22 54.86 4.66
CA GLU A 494 17.49 54.19 4.97
C GLU A 494 17.99 53.20 3.88
N GLY A 495 17.18 52.86 2.88
CA GLY A 495 17.54 51.91 1.82
C GLY A 495 17.78 50.48 2.29
N LYS A 496 17.32 50.12 3.51
CA LYS A 496 17.47 48.79 4.10
C LYS A 496 16.26 47.91 3.79
N SER A 497 16.48 46.61 3.56
CA SER A 497 15.39 45.67 3.33
C SER A 497 14.51 45.53 4.57
N ILE A 498 13.21 45.50 4.34
CA ILE A 498 12.17 45.29 5.35
C ILE A 498 12.11 43.81 5.77
N ASN A 499 12.65 42.89 4.95
CA ASN A 499 12.64 41.45 5.19
C ASN A 499 13.94 40.96 5.88
N LYS A 500 14.30 41.56 7.02
CA LYS A 500 15.58 41.28 7.71
C LYS A 500 15.80 39.78 7.97
N GLY A 501 16.97 39.26 7.60
CA GLY A 501 17.36 37.87 7.78
C GLY A 501 16.66 36.85 6.86
N ASN A 502 15.83 37.27 5.90
CA ASN A 502 15.16 36.39 4.94
C ASN A 502 15.27 36.95 3.52
N ILE A 503 15.51 36.08 2.54
CA ILE A 503 15.68 36.52 1.13
C ILE A 503 14.38 36.40 0.30
N TYR A 504 13.32 35.84 0.89
CA TYR A 504 12.01 35.64 0.26
C TYR A 504 10.89 35.63 1.32
N ILE A 505 9.63 35.55 0.87
CA ILE A 505 8.43 35.48 1.73
C ILE A 505 8.47 34.21 2.58
N CYS A 506 8.46 34.35 3.90
CA CYS A 506 8.35 33.25 4.86
C CYS A 506 7.36 33.57 5.99
N GLN A 507 7.14 32.63 6.93
CA GLN A 507 6.26 32.84 8.09
C GLN A 507 6.67 34.04 8.97
N SER A 508 7.96 34.37 8.99
CA SER A 508 8.47 35.51 9.77
C SER A 508 8.47 36.83 9.02
N SER A 509 8.15 36.83 7.71
CA SER A 509 8.11 38.04 6.90
C SER A 509 6.89 38.92 7.21
N PRO A 510 7.06 40.26 7.30
CA PRO A 510 5.94 41.19 7.41
C PRO A 510 4.96 41.10 6.24
N ALA A 511 3.66 41.31 6.48
CA ALA A 511 2.63 41.23 5.43
C ALA A 511 2.89 42.18 4.23
N MET A 512 3.54 43.32 4.48
CA MET A 512 3.95 44.28 3.44
C MET A 512 4.92 43.69 2.40
N VAL A 513 5.79 42.74 2.79
CA VAL A 513 6.72 42.05 1.88
C VAL A 513 5.92 41.26 0.84
N SER A 514 4.97 40.42 1.29
CA SER A 514 4.14 39.63 0.39
C SER A 514 3.31 40.48 -0.58
N LYS A 515 2.83 41.65 -0.10
CA LYS A 515 2.08 42.60 -0.94
C LYS A 515 2.97 43.27 -1.99
N ALA A 516 4.22 43.61 -1.66
CA ALA A 516 5.16 44.20 -2.61
C ALA A 516 5.48 43.24 -3.76
N TYR A 517 5.70 41.95 -3.45
CA TYR A 517 5.90 40.90 -4.45
C TYR A 517 4.66 40.69 -5.35
N SER A 518 3.46 40.64 -4.76
CA SER A 518 2.21 40.52 -5.52
C SER A 518 1.98 41.71 -6.46
N LEU A 519 2.26 42.95 -6.01
CA LEU A 519 2.16 44.15 -6.84
C LEU A 519 3.15 44.14 -8.01
N GLN A 520 4.41 43.77 -7.76
CA GLN A 520 5.41 43.69 -8.82
C GLN A 520 5.03 42.65 -9.87
N PHE A 521 4.52 41.48 -9.45
CA PHE A 521 3.99 40.47 -10.37
C PHE A 521 2.85 41.01 -11.22
N GLN A 522 1.88 41.71 -10.62
CA GLN A 522 0.75 42.29 -11.36
C GLN A 522 1.23 43.29 -12.42
N GLU A 523 2.19 44.15 -12.10
CA GLU A 523 2.78 45.08 -13.07
C GLU A 523 3.50 44.35 -14.20
N ASP A 524 4.39 43.43 -13.85
CA ASP A 524 5.20 42.66 -14.81
C ASP A 524 4.31 41.84 -15.75
N PHE A 525 3.33 41.13 -15.21
CA PHE A 525 2.40 40.31 -15.98
C PHE A 525 1.46 41.16 -16.84
N SER A 526 1.03 42.33 -16.36
CA SER A 526 0.26 43.29 -17.17
C SER A 526 1.04 43.81 -18.38
N VAL A 527 2.32 44.16 -18.18
CA VAL A 527 3.19 44.66 -19.23
C VAL A 527 3.51 43.54 -20.22
N PHE A 528 3.72 42.32 -19.72
CA PHE A 528 3.87 41.13 -20.55
C PHE A 528 2.65 40.93 -21.45
N LEU A 529 1.44 40.82 -20.89
CA LEU A 529 0.21 40.64 -21.68
C LEU A 529 0.01 41.76 -22.70
N ARG A 530 0.21 43.03 -22.31
CA ARG A 530 0.11 44.16 -23.25
C ARG A 530 1.08 44.01 -24.42
N SER A 531 2.35 43.72 -24.14
CA SER A 531 3.36 43.56 -25.18
C SER A 531 3.05 42.37 -26.11
N ARG A 532 2.59 41.24 -25.55
CA ARG A 532 2.20 40.05 -26.33
C ARG A 532 0.98 40.29 -27.20
N SER A 533 0.01 41.08 -26.74
CA SER A 533 -1.19 41.42 -27.51
C SER A 533 -0.90 42.24 -28.76
N GLU A 534 0.17 43.04 -28.76
CA GLU A 534 0.59 43.80 -29.94
C GLU A 534 1.40 42.95 -30.93
N GLU A 535 2.07 41.90 -30.46
CA GLU A 535 2.96 41.04 -31.24
C GLU A 535 2.25 39.86 -31.92
N LEU A 536 1.25 39.29 -31.24
CA LEU A 536 0.41 38.23 -31.76
C LEU A 536 -0.54 38.75 -32.83
N ILE A 537 -0.79 37.93 -33.86
CA ILE A 537 -1.86 38.18 -34.83
C ILE A 537 -3.24 38.02 -34.17
N SER A 538 -4.29 38.52 -34.84
CA SER A 538 -5.67 38.18 -34.48
C SER A 538 -5.86 36.65 -34.51
N ASP A 539 -6.45 36.08 -33.45
CA ASP A 539 -6.57 34.64 -33.18
C ASP A 539 -5.24 33.90 -32.89
N GLY A 540 -4.14 34.64 -32.70
CA GLY A 540 -2.88 34.08 -32.21
C GLY A 540 -3.02 33.51 -30.80
N ARG A 541 -2.28 32.43 -30.50
CA ARG A 541 -2.40 31.71 -29.22
C ARG A 541 -1.10 31.68 -28.45
N MET A 542 -1.21 31.55 -27.13
CA MET A 542 -0.08 31.47 -26.22
C MET A 542 -0.28 30.36 -25.19
N VAL A 543 0.78 29.63 -24.90
CA VAL A 543 0.83 28.59 -23.85
C VAL A 543 1.89 28.99 -22.83
N LEU A 544 1.47 29.14 -21.58
CA LEU A 544 2.32 29.56 -20.47
C LEU A 544 2.36 28.48 -19.39
N ILE A 545 3.57 28.07 -19.01
CA ILE A 545 3.80 27.07 -17.96
C ILE A 545 4.72 27.70 -16.91
N PHE A 546 4.32 27.76 -15.65
CA PHE A 546 5.15 28.31 -14.57
C PHE A 546 4.66 27.84 -13.19
N LEU A 547 5.50 28.02 -12.17
CA LEU A 547 5.19 27.65 -10.79
C LEU A 547 4.13 28.59 -10.21
N GLY A 548 3.13 28.01 -9.56
CA GLY A 548 2.04 28.73 -8.89
C GLY A 548 1.69 28.11 -7.53
N ARG A 549 0.82 28.79 -6.78
CA ARG A 549 0.37 28.39 -5.43
C ARG A 549 -1.12 28.04 -5.40
N LYS A 550 -1.50 27.02 -4.61
CA LYS A 550 -2.91 26.59 -4.43
C LYS A 550 -3.67 27.43 -3.39
N GLY A 551 -3.02 27.83 -2.31
CA GLY A 551 -3.64 28.57 -1.20
C GLY A 551 -3.74 30.07 -1.46
N ARG A 552 -4.69 30.75 -0.80
CA ARG A 552 -4.81 32.22 -0.82
C ARG A 552 -3.72 32.92 -0.02
N ASP A 553 -3.14 32.23 0.96
CA ASP A 553 -2.01 32.74 1.73
C ASP A 553 -0.74 32.78 0.88
N HIS A 554 0.00 33.88 0.97
CA HIS A 554 1.25 34.10 0.23
C HIS A 554 2.41 33.25 0.80
N ASN A 555 2.24 32.73 2.02
CA ASN A 555 3.17 31.82 2.66
C ASN A 555 2.79 30.35 2.34
N ASP A 556 3.04 29.96 1.09
CA ASP A 556 2.88 28.58 0.65
C ASP A 556 4.08 27.74 1.11
N ARG A 557 3.83 26.74 1.97
CA ARG A 557 4.87 25.89 2.55
C ARG A 557 5.68 25.15 1.49
N GLY A 558 5.12 24.88 0.30
CA GLY A 558 5.86 24.22 -0.78
C GLY A 558 7.01 25.07 -1.33
N ASN A 559 6.70 26.28 -1.79
CA ASN A 559 7.67 27.17 -2.44
C ASN A 559 8.54 27.94 -1.43
N ALA A 560 7.97 28.38 -0.29
CA ALA A 560 8.71 29.14 0.72
C ALA A 560 9.81 28.29 1.40
N PHE A 561 9.59 26.98 1.53
CA PHE A 561 10.53 26.06 2.17
C PHE A 561 11.89 25.98 1.46
N LEU A 562 11.90 25.91 0.12
CA LEU A 562 13.15 25.88 -0.65
C LEU A 562 13.98 27.14 -0.41
N TRP A 563 13.33 28.31 -0.44
CA TRP A 563 13.99 29.60 -0.22
C TRP A 563 14.38 29.84 1.25
N GLU A 564 13.65 29.26 2.21
CA GLU A 564 14.02 29.29 3.64
C GLU A 564 15.30 28.47 3.89
N LEU A 565 15.44 27.30 3.27
CA LEU A 565 16.67 26.51 3.33
C LEU A 565 17.84 27.22 2.66
N PHE A 566 17.60 27.95 1.56
CA PHE A 566 18.61 28.76 0.91
C PHE A 566 19.02 29.97 1.77
N THR A 567 18.09 30.56 2.51
CA THR A 567 18.38 31.59 3.52
C THR A 567 19.27 31.04 4.64
N ARG A 568 18.94 29.84 5.15
CA ARG A 568 19.73 29.16 6.19
C ARG A 568 21.14 28.83 5.71
N SER A 569 21.34 28.41 4.46
CA SER A 569 22.68 28.16 3.92
C SER A 569 23.51 29.43 3.84
N MET A 570 22.92 30.57 3.45
CA MET A 570 23.58 31.88 3.47
C MET A 570 23.92 32.34 4.90
N ALA A 571 22.99 32.18 5.86
CA ALA A 571 23.21 32.54 7.26
C ALA A 571 24.36 31.74 7.89
N LEU A 572 24.53 30.46 7.52
CA LEU A 572 25.68 29.66 7.92
C LEU A 572 26.99 30.24 7.39
N LEU A 573 27.03 30.78 6.17
CA LEU A 573 28.23 31.44 5.63
C LEU A 573 28.54 32.76 6.34
N VAL A 574 27.51 33.52 6.74
CA VAL A 574 27.66 34.72 7.59
C VAL A 574 28.28 34.34 8.93
N SER A 575 27.78 33.29 9.58
CA SER A 575 28.32 32.80 10.86
C SER A 575 29.78 32.32 10.78
N GLN A 576 30.22 31.89 9.60
CA GLN A 576 31.61 31.51 9.32
C GLN A 576 32.51 32.71 8.97
N GLY A 577 31.98 33.94 8.99
CA GLY A 577 32.70 35.17 8.65
C GLY A 577 33.05 35.31 7.16
N LYS A 578 32.42 34.52 6.28
CA LYS A 578 32.69 34.53 4.83
C LYS A 578 31.88 35.58 4.07
N VAL A 579 30.73 35.99 4.62
CA VAL A 579 29.82 36.99 4.05
C VAL A 579 29.41 37.96 5.16
N ALA A 580 29.36 39.26 4.86
CA ALA A 580 28.88 40.26 5.82
C ALA A 580 27.35 40.16 5.98
N GLU A 581 26.85 40.24 7.21
CA GLU A 581 25.41 40.18 7.53
C GLU A 581 24.61 41.26 6.79
N GLU A 582 25.16 42.48 6.71
CA GLU A 582 24.58 43.62 5.96
C GLU A 582 24.41 43.33 4.45
N LYS A 583 25.27 42.49 3.87
CA LYS A 583 25.14 42.09 2.46
C LYS A 583 24.06 41.03 2.25
N LEU A 584 23.84 40.16 3.23
CA LEU A 584 22.74 39.19 3.20
C LEU A 584 21.38 39.90 3.34
N ASP A 585 21.30 40.85 4.27
CA ASP A 585 20.09 41.66 4.52
C ASP A 585 19.70 42.59 3.35
N SER A 586 20.55 42.73 2.33
CA SER A 586 20.26 43.54 1.14
C SER A 586 19.91 42.70 -0.10
N TYR A 587 19.91 41.36 0.02
CA TYR A 587 19.67 40.45 -1.08
C TYR A 587 18.29 39.79 -0.99
N ASP A 588 17.42 40.14 -1.94
CA ASP A 588 16.07 39.59 -2.07
C ASP A 588 15.93 38.88 -3.43
N VAL A 589 15.21 37.76 -3.45
CA VAL A 589 15.07 36.90 -4.65
C VAL A 589 13.98 37.45 -5.58
N HIS A 590 14.24 37.42 -6.88
CA HIS A 590 13.33 37.85 -7.95
C HIS A 590 12.28 36.77 -8.29
N PHE A 591 11.70 36.10 -7.30
CA PHE A 591 10.78 34.97 -7.50
C PHE A 591 9.41 35.32 -6.92
N TYR A 592 8.33 34.97 -7.63
CA TYR A 592 6.98 35.00 -7.06
C TYR A 592 6.12 33.89 -7.67
N ALA A 593 5.44 33.13 -6.82
CA ALA A 593 4.51 32.09 -7.23
C ALA A 593 3.06 32.62 -7.15
N PRO A 594 2.43 33.01 -8.26
CA PRO A 594 1.07 33.53 -8.27
C PRO A 594 0.02 32.45 -8.04
N SER A 595 -1.14 32.85 -7.53
CA SER A 595 -2.33 32.00 -7.43
C SER A 595 -3.18 32.05 -8.71
N ARG A 596 -4.07 31.07 -8.86
CA ARG A 596 -5.04 31.04 -9.96
C ARG A 596 -5.89 32.33 -10.03
N ASP A 597 -6.39 32.77 -8.88
CA ASP A 597 -7.23 33.97 -8.77
C ASP A 597 -6.48 35.22 -9.29
N GLU A 598 -5.21 35.40 -8.91
CA GLU A 598 -4.38 36.54 -9.35
C GLU A 598 -4.15 36.55 -10.88
N ILE A 599 -3.94 35.39 -11.49
CA ILE A 599 -3.73 35.29 -12.95
C ILE A 599 -5.03 35.61 -13.69
N GLU A 600 -6.14 35.00 -13.27
CA GLU A 600 -7.45 35.22 -13.91
C GLU A 600 -7.88 36.68 -13.79
N ASP A 601 -7.66 37.31 -12.64
CA ASP A 601 -8.01 38.71 -12.40
C ASP A 601 -7.19 39.66 -13.28
N GLU A 602 -5.89 39.43 -13.43
CA GLU A 602 -5.05 40.31 -14.27
C GLU A 602 -5.33 40.13 -15.77
N VAL A 603 -5.62 38.90 -16.24
CA VAL A 603 -6.06 38.67 -17.62
C VAL A 603 -7.39 39.38 -17.89
N LYS A 604 -8.36 39.27 -16.97
CA LYS A 604 -9.66 39.98 -17.07
C LYS A 604 -9.50 41.50 -17.06
N LYS A 605 -8.60 42.01 -16.21
CA LYS A 605 -8.33 43.46 -16.06
C LYS A 605 -7.65 44.06 -17.28
N GLN A 606 -6.71 43.33 -17.89
CA GLN A 606 -6.00 43.78 -19.08
C GLN A 606 -6.88 43.64 -20.34
N GLY A 607 -7.70 42.59 -20.42
CA GLY A 607 -8.78 42.44 -21.40
C GLY A 607 -8.37 42.15 -22.85
N SER A 608 -7.09 41.92 -23.13
CA SER A 608 -6.58 41.61 -24.48
C SER A 608 -6.53 40.11 -24.79
N PHE A 609 -6.70 39.25 -23.79
CA PHE A 609 -6.71 37.79 -23.95
C PHE A 609 -7.88 37.15 -23.21
N THR A 610 -8.35 36.03 -23.72
CA THR A 610 -9.28 35.12 -23.05
C THR A 610 -8.54 33.84 -22.66
N ILE A 611 -8.87 33.29 -21.49
CA ILE A 611 -8.29 32.02 -21.04
C ILE A 611 -9.14 30.88 -21.62
N ASP A 612 -8.59 30.16 -22.60
CA ASP A 612 -9.23 28.98 -23.19
C ASP A 612 -9.16 27.76 -22.24
N GLN A 613 -8.01 27.55 -21.59
CA GLN A 613 -7.76 26.43 -20.70
C GLN A 613 -6.81 26.84 -19.56
N PHE A 614 -7.08 26.39 -18.32
CA PHE A 614 -6.24 26.61 -17.14
C PHE A 614 -6.16 25.35 -16.29
N GLU A 615 -4.96 24.80 -16.11
CA GLU A 615 -4.72 23.56 -15.37
C GLU A 615 -3.62 23.77 -14.32
N MET A 616 -3.83 23.24 -13.11
CA MET A 616 -2.81 23.18 -12.06
C MET A 616 -2.52 21.73 -11.71
N PHE A 617 -1.24 21.36 -11.72
CA PHE A 617 -0.79 20.01 -11.39
C PHE A 617 0.29 20.04 -10.32
N GLU A 618 0.34 19.00 -9.50
CA GLU A 618 1.43 18.77 -8.57
C GLU A 618 2.53 17.99 -9.27
N THR A 619 3.75 18.51 -9.23
CA THR A 619 4.94 17.78 -9.68
C THR A 619 5.31 16.77 -8.60
N GLU A 620 5.18 15.46 -8.88
CA GLU A 620 5.54 14.41 -7.93
C GLU A 620 7.04 14.48 -7.60
N ARG A 621 7.37 14.53 -6.30
CA ARG A 621 8.74 14.53 -5.80
C ARG A 621 9.33 13.15 -6.05
N SER A 622 10.29 13.03 -6.99
CA SER A 622 10.97 11.77 -7.24
C SER A 622 11.86 11.41 -6.04
N VAL A 623 11.36 10.57 -5.14
CA VAL A 623 12.12 10.01 -4.01
C VAL A 623 13.01 8.89 -4.55
N GLY A 624 14.12 9.28 -5.17
CA GLY A 624 15.13 8.35 -5.67
C GLY A 624 16.43 9.09 -6.00
N LYS A 625 17.57 8.43 -5.77
CA LYS A 625 18.88 8.94 -6.25
C LYS A 625 18.77 9.16 -7.76
N LEU A 626 19.02 10.39 -8.19
CA LEU A 626 19.05 10.78 -9.60
C LEU A 626 20.38 10.31 -10.20
N ASP A 627 20.40 10.20 -11.52
CA ASP A 627 21.49 9.58 -12.28
C ASP A 627 22.87 10.20 -11.93
N GLY A 628 23.90 9.35 -11.86
CA GLY A 628 25.27 9.75 -11.47
C GLY A 628 25.54 9.83 -9.95
N GLY A 629 24.64 9.32 -9.10
CA GLY A 629 24.83 9.30 -7.64
C GLY A 629 24.52 10.61 -6.93
N ALA A 630 23.92 11.58 -7.65
CA ALA A 630 23.51 12.87 -7.09
C ALA A 630 22.21 12.71 -6.27
N SER A 631 22.18 13.31 -5.09
CA SER A 631 21.00 13.37 -4.25
C SER A 631 19.94 14.33 -4.82
N TYR A 632 18.69 14.21 -4.36
CA TYR A 632 17.62 15.16 -4.74
C TYR A 632 18.01 16.60 -4.39
N GLY A 633 18.61 16.82 -3.21
CA GLY A 633 19.12 18.13 -2.81
C GLY A 633 20.19 18.65 -3.77
N THR A 634 21.05 17.78 -4.30
CA THR A 634 22.04 18.15 -5.33
C THR A 634 21.37 18.58 -6.64
N ALA A 635 20.32 17.88 -7.08
CA ALA A 635 19.62 18.22 -8.32
C ALA A 635 18.87 19.57 -8.21
N VAL A 636 18.15 19.79 -7.10
CA VAL A 636 17.48 21.06 -6.82
C VAL A 636 18.50 22.19 -6.67
N ALA A 637 19.61 21.96 -5.97
CA ALA A 637 20.68 22.94 -5.84
C ALA A 637 21.29 23.31 -7.20
N ARG A 638 21.50 22.36 -8.12
CA ARG A 638 21.96 22.64 -9.49
C ARG A 638 20.96 23.49 -10.27
N ALA A 639 19.66 23.20 -10.17
CA ALA A 639 18.63 23.98 -10.86
C ALA A 639 18.55 25.42 -10.34
N VAL A 640 18.57 25.61 -9.01
CA VAL A 640 18.59 26.95 -8.39
C VAL A 640 19.90 27.68 -8.74
N ARG A 641 21.03 26.96 -8.74
CA ARG A 641 22.35 27.49 -9.10
C ARG A 641 22.38 28.05 -10.52
N ALA A 642 21.86 27.31 -11.50
CA ALA A 642 21.84 27.75 -12.89
C ALA A 642 21.17 29.12 -13.10
N ILE A 643 20.23 29.49 -12.21
CA ILE A 643 19.48 30.74 -12.28
C ILE A 643 20.09 31.83 -11.39
N GLN A 644 20.44 31.49 -10.14
CA GLN A 644 20.83 32.46 -9.12
C GLN A 644 22.34 32.76 -9.10
N GLU A 645 23.20 31.90 -9.67
CA GLU A 645 24.65 32.06 -9.58
C GLU A 645 25.14 33.40 -10.17
N SER A 646 24.60 33.83 -11.30
CA SER A 646 24.97 35.11 -11.93
C SER A 646 24.54 36.31 -11.08
N MET A 647 23.34 36.27 -10.51
CA MET A 647 22.80 37.34 -9.65
C MET A 647 23.59 37.43 -8.33
N ILE A 648 23.94 36.29 -7.75
CA ILE A 648 24.75 36.21 -6.53
C ILE A 648 26.17 36.73 -6.80
N ARG A 649 26.80 36.37 -7.94
CA ARG A 649 28.11 36.92 -8.33
C ARG A 649 28.07 38.44 -8.46
N HIS A 650 27.00 38.98 -9.03
CA HIS A 650 26.86 40.43 -9.20
C HIS A 650 26.73 41.15 -7.85
N HIS A 651 25.92 40.62 -6.91
CA HIS A 651 25.67 41.26 -5.62
C HIS A 651 26.81 41.05 -4.60
N PHE A 652 27.37 39.85 -4.55
CA PHE A 652 28.36 39.47 -3.54
C PHE A 652 29.82 39.48 -4.05
N GLY A 653 30.04 39.50 -5.37
CA GLY A 653 31.36 39.44 -6.04
C GLY A 653 31.79 38.02 -6.42
N ASP A 654 32.84 37.88 -7.25
CA ASP A 654 33.39 36.61 -7.78
C ASP A 654 34.09 35.71 -6.74
N GLY A 655 33.63 35.72 -5.47
CA GLY A 655 34.26 34.99 -4.38
C GLY A 655 34.10 33.46 -4.45
N ILE A 656 35.11 32.75 -3.93
CA ILE A 656 35.27 31.28 -3.85
C ILE A 656 34.15 30.56 -3.03
N PHE A 657 33.13 31.26 -2.54
CA PHE A 657 32.10 30.68 -1.66
C PHE A 657 30.86 30.14 -2.38
N ILE A 658 30.67 30.40 -3.68
CA ILE A 658 29.45 29.98 -4.42
C ILE A 658 29.32 28.46 -4.47
N ASP A 659 30.41 27.74 -4.74
CA ASP A 659 30.39 26.27 -4.73
C ASP A 659 29.99 25.75 -3.34
N ASN A 660 30.64 26.27 -2.29
CA ASN A 660 30.35 25.91 -0.90
C ASN A 660 28.92 26.29 -0.48
N LEU A 661 28.34 27.38 -0.98
CA LEU A 661 26.95 27.77 -0.71
C LEU A 661 25.98 26.71 -1.24
N PHE A 662 26.14 26.32 -2.51
CA PHE A 662 25.26 25.34 -3.13
C PHE A 662 25.48 23.93 -2.61
N ASP A 663 26.70 23.59 -2.17
CA ASP A 663 26.99 22.34 -1.46
C ASP A 663 26.30 22.28 -0.09
N VAL A 664 26.38 23.36 0.70
CA VAL A 664 25.67 23.47 1.98
C VAL A 664 24.16 23.46 1.77
N TYR A 665 23.66 24.13 0.73
CA TYR A 665 22.25 24.13 0.38
C TYR A 665 21.76 22.73 -0.04
N ALA A 666 22.52 22.01 -0.89
CA ALA A 666 22.21 20.64 -1.26
C ALA A 666 22.17 19.72 -0.04
N LYS A 667 23.15 19.87 0.88
CA LYS A 667 23.20 19.09 2.11
C LYS A 667 22.06 19.42 3.07
N LEU A 668 21.71 20.69 3.24
CA LEU A 668 20.57 21.10 4.05
C LEU A 668 19.25 20.63 3.44
N LEU A 669 19.12 20.67 2.11
CA LEU A 669 17.98 20.06 1.41
C LEU A 669 17.93 18.57 1.68
N ASP A 670 19.03 17.83 1.54
CA ASP A 670 19.02 16.39 1.81
C ASP A 670 18.80 16.06 3.30
N GLU A 671 19.34 16.86 4.22
CA GLU A 671 19.15 16.69 5.66
C GLU A 671 17.73 17.06 6.08
N GLU A 672 17.15 18.14 5.55
CA GLU A 672 15.80 18.59 5.87
C GLU A 672 14.75 17.79 5.11
N ILE A 673 15.06 17.28 3.92
CA ILE A 673 14.26 16.27 3.23
C ILE A 673 14.39 14.95 3.96
N ALA A 674 15.55 14.55 4.48
CA ALA A 674 15.66 13.39 5.38
C ALA A 674 14.96 13.61 6.73
N LYS A 675 14.81 14.87 7.17
CA LYS A 675 14.03 15.27 8.35
C LYS A 675 12.53 15.43 8.07
N GLU A 676 12.11 15.77 6.86
CA GLU A 676 10.71 15.77 6.43
C GLU A 676 10.29 14.37 5.93
N ASP A 677 11.24 13.55 5.47
CA ASP A 677 11.22 12.06 5.45
C ASP A 677 11.50 11.47 6.84
N ILE A 678 11.58 12.29 7.90
CA ILE A 678 11.08 11.81 9.20
C ILE A 678 9.57 11.76 9.05
N ARG A 679 9.19 10.64 8.44
CA ARG A 679 7.93 9.92 8.42
C ARG A 679 6.86 10.59 9.26
N PRO A 680 5.68 10.87 8.68
CA PRO A 680 4.61 11.55 9.39
C PRO A 680 4.40 10.87 10.74
N ILE A 681 4.48 11.66 11.81
CA ILE A 681 4.02 11.22 13.12
C ILE A 681 2.49 11.08 12.99
N PRO A 682 1.86 10.05 13.56
CA PRO A 682 0.40 9.91 13.52
C PRO A 682 -0.28 11.24 13.87
N PRO A 683 -1.24 11.73 13.06
CA PRO A 683 -1.93 12.98 13.33
C PRO A 683 -2.70 12.87 14.65
N GLY A 684 -2.84 13.97 15.40
CA GLY A 684 -3.63 13.94 16.65
C GLY A 684 -3.21 14.97 17.68
N CYS A 685 -3.95 15.00 18.79
CA CYS A 685 -3.82 16.01 19.84
C CYS A 685 -3.32 15.37 21.15
N LEU A 686 -2.22 15.89 21.70
CA LEU A 686 -1.70 15.45 22.99
C LEU A 686 -2.44 16.08 24.19
N GLY A 687 -3.42 16.96 23.95
CA GLY A 687 -4.22 17.60 25.00
C GLY A 687 -3.41 18.51 25.94
N PHE A 688 -3.91 18.70 27.16
CA PHE A 688 -3.23 19.51 28.18
C PHE A 688 -1.98 18.80 28.72
N PRO A 689 -0.92 19.53 29.14
CA PRO A 689 0.24 18.93 29.79
C PRO A 689 -0.16 18.03 30.98
N PHE A 690 0.44 16.84 31.09
CA PHE A 690 0.20 15.80 32.11
C PHE A 690 -1.17 15.12 32.12
N ILE A 691 -2.27 15.84 31.84
CA ILE A 691 -3.64 15.28 31.85
C ILE A 691 -4.03 14.76 30.46
N GLY A 692 -3.46 15.31 29.40
CA GLY A 692 -3.76 14.98 28.03
C GLY A 692 -5.24 15.17 27.69
N GLU A 693 -5.82 14.18 27.01
CA GLU A 693 -7.25 14.08 26.71
C GLU A 693 -7.99 13.15 27.70
N THR A 694 -7.38 12.79 28.83
CA THR A 694 -7.94 11.82 29.80
C THR A 694 -9.35 12.23 30.28
N LEU A 695 -9.59 13.52 30.50
CA LEU A 695 -10.92 14.01 30.90
C LEU A 695 -11.97 13.83 29.80
N GLN A 696 -11.58 13.99 28.54
CA GLN A 696 -12.47 13.78 27.40
C GLN A 696 -12.75 12.29 27.18
N PHE A 697 -11.73 11.44 27.36
CA PHE A 697 -11.88 9.98 27.36
C PHE A 697 -12.82 9.51 28.47
N LEU A 698 -12.65 10.00 29.70
CA LEU A 698 -13.54 9.69 30.84
C LEU A 698 -14.95 10.29 30.67
N SER A 699 -15.07 11.46 30.06
CA SER A 699 -16.37 12.08 29.75
C SER A 699 -17.15 11.26 28.73
N ALA A 700 -16.51 10.85 27.63
CA ALA A 700 -17.10 9.95 26.63
C ALA A 700 -17.59 8.65 27.28
N ALA A 701 -16.76 8.03 28.13
CA ALA A 701 -17.11 6.83 28.88
C ALA A 701 -18.32 7.02 29.85
N ASN A 702 -18.66 8.26 30.21
CA ASN A 702 -19.73 8.59 31.16
C ASN A 702 -21.02 9.09 30.50
N ASN A 703 -20.90 9.76 29.35
CA ASN A 703 -21.97 10.57 28.79
C ASN A 703 -22.46 10.07 27.42
N SER A 704 -21.69 9.22 26.74
CA SER A 704 -22.04 8.73 25.40
C SER A 704 -22.87 7.44 25.40
N THR A 705 -23.63 7.23 24.32
CA THR A 705 -24.40 6.02 24.01
C THR A 705 -23.50 4.83 23.64
N ASN A 706 -22.33 5.10 23.05
CA ASN A 706 -21.32 4.11 22.65
C ASN A 706 -20.18 3.93 23.67
N GLY A 707 -20.35 4.44 24.90
CA GLY A 707 -19.35 4.33 25.96
C GLY A 707 -18.01 4.98 25.60
N PHE A 708 -16.90 4.32 25.95
CA PHE A 708 -15.55 4.84 25.67
C PHE A 708 -15.24 4.90 24.16
N TYR A 709 -15.95 4.13 23.32
CA TYR A 709 -15.64 3.99 21.90
C TYR A 709 -15.99 5.23 21.09
N ASP A 710 -16.92 6.04 21.60
CA ASP A 710 -17.30 7.32 21.03
C ASP A 710 -16.11 8.31 20.93
N PHE A 711 -15.20 8.23 21.91
CA PHE A 711 -13.94 8.99 21.87
C PHE A 711 -13.12 8.61 20.63
N VAL A 712 -12.96 7.31 20.38
CA VAL A 712 -12.19 6.78 19.25
C VAL A 712 -12.86 7.14 17.91
N LEU A 713 -14.19 6.96 17.80
CA LEU A 713 -14.96 7.32 16.61
C LEU A 713 -14.86 8.81 16.25
N THR A 714 -14.98 9.69 17.25
CA THR A 714 -14.87 11.14 17.02
C THR A 714 -13.50 11.53 16.51
N ARG A 715 -12.42 10.90 17.01
CA ARG A 715 -11.06 11.14 16.51
C ARG A 715 -10.82 10.50 15.15
N ARG A 716 -11.41 9.34 14.87
CA ARG A 716 -11.38 8.70 13.55
C ARG A 716 -11.91 9.63 12.47
N LEU A 717 -13.10 10.22 12.70
CA LEU A 717 -13.71 11.16 11.75
C LEU A 717 -12.87 12.43 11.54
N LYS A 718 -12.06 12.82 12.53
CA LYS A 718 -11.26 14.05 12.49
C LYS A 718 -9.85 13.87 11.95
N TYR A 719 -9.19 12.76 12.27
CA TYR A 719 -7.76 12.52 12.01
C TYR A 719 -7.51 11.33 11.06
N GLY A 720 -8.55 10.59 10.67
CA GLY A 720 -8.47 9.43 9.79
C GLY A 720 -8.27 8.10 10.52
N ASN A 721 -7.75 7.11 9.80
CA ASN A 721 -7.61 5.73 10.29
C ASN A 721 -6.45 5.52 11.28
N CYS A 722 -5.56 6.51 11.46
CA CYS A 722 -4.47 6.45 12.44
C CYS A 722 -4.40 7.78 13.20
N PHE A 723 -4.40 7.75 14.54
CA PHE A 723 -4.24 8.98 15.32
C PHE A 723 -3.48 8.80 16.64
N LYS A 724 -2.82 9.88 17.11
CA LYS A 724 -2.18 9.96 18.45
C LYS A 724 -2.99 10.77 19.46
N THR A 725 -2.93 10.37 20.72
CA THR A 725 -3.54 11.08 21.85
C THR A 725 -2.73 10.82 23.13
N ASN A 726 -2.93 11.61 24.17
CA ASN A 726 -2.34 11.36 25.49
C ASN A 726 -3.47 10.99 26.48
N ILE A 727 -3.39 9.79 27.06
CA ILE A 727 -4.38 9.29 28.02
C ILE A 727 -3.62 8.74 29.24
N PHE A 728 -4.04 9.11 30.45
CA PHE A 728 -3.41 8.75 31.72
C PHE A 728 -1.91 9.10 31.79
N GLY A 729 -1.47 10.15 31.09
CA GLY A 729 -0.08 10.62 31.09
C GLY A 729 0.86 9.87 30.14
N GLU A 730 0.34 8.92 29.35
CA GLU A 730 1.12 8.20 28.33
C GLU A 730 0.60 8.51 26.91
N THR A 731 1.48 8.41 25.92
CA THR A 731 1.11 8.61 24.50
C THR A 731 0.51 7.33 23.94
N HIS A 732 -0.74 7.41 23.52
CA HIS A 732 -1.49 6.34 22.87
C HIS A 732 -1.65 6.64 21.38
N VAL A 733 -1.32 5.68 20.53
CA VAL A 733 -1.61 5.68 19.09
C VAL A 733 -2.73 4.68 18.85
N PHE A 734 -3.80 5.09 18.20
CA PHE A 734 -4.89 4.22 17.77
C PHE A 734 -4.76 3.96 16.27
N MET A 735 -4.72 2.68 15.91
CA MET A 735 -4.70 2.22 14.52
C MET A 735 -6.03 1.53 14.23
N LEU A 736 -6.77 2.10 13.30
CA LEU A 736 -8.15 1.77 12.98
C LEU A 736 -8.19 1.19 11.57
N SER A 737 -8.93 0.09 11.38
CA SER A 737 -9.28 -0.40 10.03
C SER A 737 -8.08 -0.79 9.15
N SER A 738 -7.10 -1.50 9.71
CA SER A 738 -6.08 -2.19 8.90
C SER A 738 -5.66 -3.53 9.49
N THR A 739 -5.81 -4.58 8.70
CA THR A 739 -5.34 -5.93 8.99
C THR A 739 -3.81 -6.02 8.92
N GLU A 740 -3.15 -5.14 8.16
CA GLU A 740 -1.70 -5.07 7.99
C GLU A 740 -1.03 -4.52 9.26
N SER A 741 -1.55 -3.43 9.81
CA SER A 741 -1.13 -2.91 11.13
C SER A 741 -1.31 -3.97 12.23
N ALA A 742 -2.45 -4.65 12.23
CA ALA A 742 -2.71 -5.72 13.18
C ALA A 742 -1.69 -6.88 13.03
N LYS A 743 -1.37 -7.27 11.80
CA LYS A 743 -0.32 -8.25 11.50
C LYS A 743 1.03 -7.79 12.03
N ALA A 744 1.47 -6.57 11.71
CA ALA A 744 2.79 -6.06 12.12
C ALA A 744 2.95 -6.01 13.64
N VAL A 745 1.94 -5.50 14.37
CA VAL A 745 1.99 -5.34 15.83
C VAL A 745 1.85 -6.67 16.56
N LEU A 746 0.92 -7.53 16.13
CA LEU A 746 0.60 -8.78 16.84
C LEU A 746 1.56 -9.92 16.51
N SER A 747 2.15 -9.95 15.31
CA SER A 747 3.25 -10.88 14.98
C SER A 747 4.57 -10.48 15.63
N GLY A 748 4.83 -9.17 15.78
CA GLY A 748 6.00 -8.63 16.45
C GLY A 748 5.94 -8.61 17.99
N ASP A 749 4.94 -9.26 18.59
CA ASP A 749 4.81 -9.37 20.06
C ASP A 749 6.04 -10.09 20.64
N PHE A 750 6.56 -9.59 21.75
CA PHE A 750 7.82 -9.99 22.43
C PHE A 750 9.14 -9.56 21.78
N VAL A 751 9.20 -9.23 20.48
CA VAL A 751 10.43 -8.75 19.82
C VAL A 751 10.45 -7.23 19.74
N ASN A 752 9.41 -6.65 19.13
CA ASN A 752 9.31 -5.21 18.88
C ASN A 752 8.28 -4.55 19.80
N PHE A 753 7.30 -5.32 20.24
CA PHE A 753 6.17 -4.85 21.03
C PHE A 753 5.99 -5.67 22.31
N ARG A 754 5.44 -5.04 23.35
CA ARG A 754 5.09 -5.71 24.60
C ARG A 754 3.65 -5.39 24.98
N LYS A 755 2.89 -6.37 25.47
CA LYS A 755 1.57 -6.11 26.04
C LYS A 755 1.67 -5.20 27.28
N ARG A 756 0.96 -4.07 27.25
CA ARG A 756 0.86 -3.16 28.40
C ARG A 756 -0.55 -2.60 28.50
N TYR A 757 -1.18 -2.78 29.65
CA TYR A 757 -2.45 -2.16 29.98
C TYR A 757 -2.21 -0.83 30.72
N ILE A 758 -3.29 -0.04 30.84
CA ILE A 758 -3.32 1.15 31.68
C ILE A 758 -2.91 0.77 33.11
N ARG A 759 -2.14 1.66 33.77
CA ARG A 759 -1.59 1.45 35.11
C ARG A 759 -2.63 0.99 36.15
N SER A 760 -3.86 1.52 36.09
CA SER A 760 -4.97 1.12 36.97
C SER A 760 -5.29 -0.38 36.87
N ILE A 761 -5.34 -0.91 35.63
CA ILE A 761 -5.60 -2.33 35.36
C ILE A 761 -4.42 -3.17 35.85
N ALA A 762 -3.19 -2.69 35.59
CA ALA A 762 -1.97 -3.38 36.01
C ALA A 762 -1.90 -3.57 37.54
N GLU A 763 -2.23 -2.51 38.30
CA GLU A 763 -2.25 -2.52 39.76
C GLU A 763 -3.42 -3.33 40.37
N LEU A 764 -4.48 -3.62 39.62
CA LEU A 764 -5.62 -4.40 40.11
C LEU A 764 -5.50 -5.89 39.81
N ILE A 765 -4.98 -6.26 38.65
CA ILE A 765 -4.81 -7.66 38.24
C ILE A 765 -3.52 -8.24 38.84
N GLY A 766 -2.44 -7.46 38.87
CA GLY A 766 -1.14 -7.89 39.40
C GLY A 766 -0.07 -8.08 38.32
N GLU A 767 1.14 -7.61 38.62
CA GLU A 767 2.29 -7.59 37.68
C GLU A 767 2.76 -9.00 37.28
N GLN A 768 2.41 -10.02 38.08
CA GLN A 768 2.81 -11.42 37.89
C GLN A 768 1.74 -12.27 37.17
N SER A 769 0.63 -11.64 36.73
CA SER A 769 -0.44 -12.32 36.00
C SER A 769 -0.08 -12.57 34.52
N LEU A 770 -0.63 -13.62 33.93
CA LEU A 770 -0.49 -13.96 32.50
C LEU A 770 -0.78 -12.77 31.57
N LEU A 771 -1.71 -11.89 31.95
CA LEU A 771 -2.07 -10.69 31.18
C LEU A 771 -1.02 -9.59 31.21
N LEU A 772 -0.16 -9.55 32.25
CA LEU A 772 0.77 -8.46 32.56
C LEU A 772 2.24 -8.90 32.67
N CYS A 773 2.54 -10.21 32.61
CA CYS A 773 3.91 -10.73 32.65
C CYS A 773 4.81 -10.03 31.62
N ALA A 774 5.91 -9.47 32.13
CA ALA A 774 6.79 -8.57 31.41
C ALA A 774 7.77 -9.29 30.46
N SER A 775 8.20 -10.52 30.77
CA SER A 775 9.14 -11.30 29.95
C SER A 775 8.44 -12.41 29.16
N GLN A 776 8.95 -12.69 27.96
CA GLN A 776 8.45 -13.76 27.09
C GLN A 776 8.60 -15.13 27.75
N GLU A 777 9.70 -15.36 28.45
CA GLU A 777 9.99 -16.62 29.15
C GLU A 777 8.99 -16.88 30.28
N GLN A 778 8.68 -15.89 31.12
CA GLN A 778 7.70 -16.04 32.20
C GLN A 778 6.29 -16.24 31.64
N HIS A 779 5.91 -15.50 30.60
CA HIS A 779 4.62 -15.69 29.94
C HIS A 779 4.49 -17.09 29.34
N ARG A 780 5.54 -17.58 28.65
CA ARG A 780 5.58 -18.93 28.07
C ARG A 780 5.53 -20.00 29.15
N LEU A 781 6.27 -19.83 30.25
CA LEU A 781 6.27 -20.76 31.39
C LEU A 781 4.87 -20.88 32.02
N ILE A 782 4.25 -19.75 32.38
CA ILE A 782 2.92 -19.73 32.99
C ILE A 782 1.88 -20.30 32.01
N ARG A 783 1.93 -19.89 30.73
CA ARG A 783 1.01 -20.41 29.71
C ARG A 783 1.16 -21.92 29.55
N ASN A 784 2.38 -22.44 29.44
CA ASN A 784 2.63 -23.87 29.27
C ASN A 784 2.17 -24.70 30.47
N ARG A 785 2.19 -24.13 31.68
CA ARG A 785 1.68 -24.78 32.89
C ARG A 785 0.15 -24.79 32.96
N LEU A 786 -0.51 -23.75 32.46
CA LEU A 786 -1.99 -23.64 32.47
C LEU A 786 -2.65 -24.35 31.27
N THR A 787 -1.93 -24.57 30.18
CA THR A 787 -2.48 -25.09 28.91
C THR A 787 -3.01 -26.54 29.02
N PRO A 788 -2.29 -27.50 29.65
CA PRO A 788 -2.73 -28.89 29.71
C PRO A 788 -4.11 -29.04 30.39
N ASP A 789 -4.32 -28.39 31.53
CA ASP A 789 -5.59 -28.52 32.26
C ASP A 789 -6.77 -27.80 31.60
N LEU A 790 -6.50 -26.67 30.93
CA LEU A 790 -7.55 -25.87 30.29
C LEU A 790 -7.94 -26.38 28.89
N ILE A 791 -7.06 -27.16 28.23
CA ILE A 791 -7.25 -27.63 26.84
C ILE A 791 -7.42 -29.15 26.76
N SER A 792 -7.05 -29.93 27.79
CA SER A 792 -7.23 -31.39 27.78
C SER A 792 -8.69 -31.78 27.52
N THR A 793 -8.88 -32.76 26.64
CA THR A 793 -10.18 -33.33 26.27
C THR A 793 -10.96 -33.83 27.49
N SER A 794 -10.27 -34.39 28.50
CA SER A 794 -10.90 -34.91 29.72
C SER A 794 -11.45 -33.78 30.60
N SER A 795 -10.63 -32.76 30.87
CA SER A 795 -11.00 -31.57 31.65
C SER A 795 -12.12 -30.79 30.98
N MET A 796 -12.05 -30.62 29.66
CA MET A 796 -13.08 -29.92 28.88
C MET A 796 -14.42 -30.67 28.90
N SER A 797 -14.40 -32.00 28.78
CA SER A 797 -15.61 -32.83 28.87
C SER A 797 -16.27 -32.77 30.25
N SER A 798 -15.46 -32.84 31.32
CA SER A 798 -15.94 -32.68 32.70
C SER A 798 -16.55 -31.29 32.94
N PHE A 799 -15.88 -30.25 32.43
CA PHE A 799 -16.37 -28.87 32.50
C PHE A 799 -17.71 -28.69 31.78
N ILE A 800 -17.82 -29.17 30.53
CA ILE A 800 -19.05 -29.07 29.73
C ILE A 800 -20.21 -29.71 30.47
N ARG A 801 -20.02 -30.93 30.99
CA ARG A 801 -21.04 -31.63 31.78
C ARG A 801 -21.51 -30.81 32.98
N HIS A 802 -20.57 -30.27 33.76
CA HIS A 802 -20.91 -29.46 34.94
C HIS A 802 -21.58 -28.13 34.59
N PHE A 803 -21.14 -27.49 33.51
CA PHE A 803 -21.74 -26.26 33.02
C PHE A 803 -23.18 -26.50 32.54
N ASP A 804 -23.40 -27.59 31.81
CA ASP A 804 -24.70 -28.04 31.34
C ASP A 804 -25.67 -28.38 32.49
N GLU A 805 -25.18 -29.10 33.52
CA GLU A 805 -25.93 -29.38 34.76
C GLU A 805 -26.36 -28.08 35.47
N SER A 806 -25.45 -27.10 35.56
CA SER A 806 -25.72 -25.80 36.19
C SER A 806 -26.79 -25.01 35.42
N LEU A 807 -26.74 -25.04 34.08
CA LEU A 807 -27.74 -24.42 33.22
C LEU A 807 -29.10 -25.10 33.35
N THR A 808 -29.13 -26.42 33.35
CA THR A 808 -30.37 -27.22 33.48
C THR A 808 -31.08 -26.96 34.81
N LYS A 809 -30.33 -26.65 35.88
CA LYS A 809 -30.90 -26.24 37.18
C LYS A 809 -31.39 -24.80 37.21
N THR A 810 -30.76 -23.91 36.45
CA THR A 810 -31.00 -22.46 36.55
C THR A 810 -32.09 -21.97 35.59
N LEU A 811 -32.09 -22.48 34.35
CA LEU A 811 -33.02 -22.06 33.29
C LEU A 811 -34.50 -22.27 33.63
N PRO A 812 -34.95 -23.38 34.26
CA PRO A 812 -36.35 -23.56 34.63
C PRO A 812 -36.90 -22.48 35.58
N ASN A 813 -36.04 -21.87 36.38
CA ASN A 813 -36.45 -20.80 37.31
C ASN A 813 -36.79 -19.48 36.59
N TRP A 814 -36.47 -19.36 35.29
CA TRP A 814 -36.75 -18.16 34.50
C TRP A 814 -38.25 -17.98 34.22
N GLU A 815 -39.00 -19.07 34.11
CA GLU A 815 -40.46 -19.04 33.89
C GLU A 815 -41.21 -18.34 35.01
N GLN A 816 -40.80 -18.58 36.26
CA GLN A 816 -41.48 -18.07 37.46
C GLN A 816 -41.24 -16.57 37.70
N ARG A 817 -40.19 -15.99 37.09
CA ARG A 817 -39.73 -14.62 37.37
C ARG A 817 -40.33 -13.56 36.45
N GLY A 818 -41.02 -13.94 35.37
CA GLY A 818 -41.73 -13.06 34.44
C GLY A 818 -40.82 -12.18 33.54
N THR A 819 -39.86 -11.46 34.13
CA THR A 819 -38.81 -10.69 33.42
C THR A 819 -37.45 -11.10 33.96
N VAL A 820 -36.55 -11.54 33.08
CA VAL A 820 -35.22 -12.03 33.44
C VAL A 820 -34.16 -11.12 32.83
N VAL A 821 -33.17 -10.71 33.62
CA VAL A 821 -32.02 -9.94 33.14
C VAL A 821 -30.88 -10.92 32.83
N VAL A 822 -30.67 -11.20 31.53
CA VAL A 822 -29.76 -12.25 31.07
C VAL A 822 -28.35 -12.05 31.60
N PHE A 823 -27.85 -10.81 31.62
CA PHE A 823 -26.48 -10.53 32.06
C PHE A 823 -26.23 -10.92 33.52
N GLN A 824 -27.19 -10.69 34.42
CA GLN A 824 -27.02 -11.01 35.85
C GLN A 824 -26.95 -12.53 36.08
N ASP A 825 -27.86 -13.27 35.45
CA ASP A 825 -27.88 -14.73 35.57
C ASP A 825 -26.68 -15.35 34.84
N ALA A 826 -26.32 -14.86 33.65
CA ALA A 826 -25.12 -15.30 32.92
C ALA A 826 -23.84 -15.03 33.73
N MET A 827 -23.72 -13.87 34.39
CA MET A 827 -22.61 -13.56 35.29
C MET A 827 -22.53 -14.52 36.48
N LYS A 828 -23.67 -14.94 37.06
CA LYS A 828 -23.70 -15.89 38.18
C LYS A 828 -23.33 -17.31 37.73
N ILE A 829 -23.91 -17.76 36.61
CA ILE A 829 -23.68 -19.12 36.07
C ILE A 829 -22.21 -19.28 35.64
N THR A 830 -21.68 -18.32 34.87
CA THR A 830 -20.28 -18.36 34.42
C THR A 830 -19.30 -18.26 35.58
N PHE A 831 -19.58 -17.42 36.58
CA PHE A 831 -18.76 -17.32 37.79
C PHE A 831 -18.69 -18.64 38.55
N ASN A 832 -19.85 -19.25 38.83
CA ASN A 832 -19.91 -20.50 39.56
C ASN A 832 -19.16 -21.62 38.81
N ALA A 833 -19.33 -21.69 37.49
CA ALA A 833 -18.64 -22.68 36.67
C ALA A 833 -17.11 -22.49 36.68
N VAL A 834 -16.65 -21.25 36.53
CA VAL A 834 -15.21 -20.93 36.53
C VAL A 834 -14.60 -21.13 37.92
N CYS A 835 -15.28 -20.72 39.00
CA CYS A 835 -14.80 -20.94 40.37
C CYS A 835 -14.73 -22.44 40.73
N LYS A 836 -15.71 -23.24 40.29
CA LYS A 836 -15.65 -24.70 40.45
C LYS A 836 -14.46 -25.31 39.70
N MET A 837 -14.26 -24.91 38.44
CA MET A 837 -13.15 -25.41 37.61
C MET A 837 -11.76 -25.02 38.15
N LEU A 838 -11.61 -23.80 38.68
CA LEU A 838 -10.31 -23.28 39.09
C LEU A 838 -9.95 -23.66 40.53
N VAL A 839 -10.92 -23.68 41.45
CA VAL A 839 -10.68 -23.78 42.90
C VAL A 839 -11.70 -24.64 43.66
N SER A 840 -12.58 -25.37 42.96
CA SER A 840 -13.59 -26.26 43.56
C SER A 840 -14.42 -25.64 44.70
N ILE A 841 -14.69 -24.33 44.63
CA ILE A 841 -15.56 -23.65 45.60
C ILE A 841 -17.01 -23.83 45.14
N GLU A 842 -17.81 -24.53 45.94
CA GLU A 842 -19.22 -24.80 45.64
C GLU A 842 -20.20 -24.15 46.63
N SER A 843 -19.69 -23.62 47.75
CA SER A 843 -20.52 -22.96 48.77
C SER A 843 -21.18 -21.68 48.21
N THR A 844 -22.52 -21.60 48.29
CA THR A 844 -23.30 -20.49 47.76
C THR A 844 -22.92 -19.15 48.39
N ASP A 845 -22.70 -19.12 49.71
CA ASP A 845 -22.37 -17.90 50.46
C ASP A 845 -20.95 -17.39 50.13
N GLU A 846 -20.01 -18.32 49.94
CA GLU A 846 -18.64 -17.98 49.57
C GLU A 846 -18.58 -17.45 48.12
N LEU A 847 -19.30 -18.09 47.20
CA LEU A 847 -19.41 -17.66 45.81
C LEU A 847 -20.07 -16.27 45.70
N GLU A 848 -21.14 -16.00 46.43
CA GLU A 848 -21.77 -14.66 46.41
C GLU A 848 -20.85 -13.57 46.96
N THR A 849 -20.11 -13.88 48.02
CA THR A 849 -19.16 -12.92 48.61
C THR A 849 -17.98 -12.67 47.67
N LEU A 850 -17.40 -13.72 47.09
CA LEU A 850 -16.28 -13.62 46.15
C LEU A 850 -16.70 -12.91 44.86
N GLY A 851 -17.91 -13.20 44.34
CA GLY A 851 -18.46 -12.56 43.16
C GLY A 851 -18.64 -11.04 43.33
N LYS A 852 -19.10 -10.59 44.50
CA LYS A 852 -19.17 -9.15 44.84
C LYS A 852 -17.79 -8.49 44.84
N GLU A 853 -16.81 -9.11 45.48
CA GLU A 853 -15.43 -8.60 45.54
C GLU A 853 -14.81 -8.53 44.13
N VAL A 854 -15.01 -9.55 43.29
CA VAL A 854 -14.55 -9.56 41.90
C VAL A 854 -15.24 -8.47 41.06
N GLY A 855 -16.53 -8.23 41.28
CA GLY A 855 -17.27 -7.12 40.68
C GLY A 855 -16.67 -5.75 41.01
N GLU A 856 -16.33 -5.51 42.28
CA GLU A 856 -15.65 -4.27 42.71
C GLU A 856 -14.27 -4.09 42.05
N VAL A 857 -13.53 -5.18 41.82
CA VAL A 857 -12.25 -5.14 41.08
C VAL A 857 -12.48 -4.79 39.61
N CYS A 858 -13.46 -5.41 38.93
CA CYS A 858 -13.78 -5.14 37.54
C CYS A 858 -14.21 -3.68 37.32
N GLU A 859 -15.03 -3.15 38.24
CA GLU A 859 -15.46 -1.76 38.22
C GLU A 859 -14.33 -0.73 38.40
N ALA A 860 -13.27 -1.12 39.10
CA ALA A 860 -12.13 -0.27 39.37
C ALA A 860 -11.10 -0.21 38.23
N MET A 861 -11.16 -1.12 37.24
CA MET A 861 -10.17 -1.25 36.16
C MET A 861 -10.01 0.04 35.33
N LEU A 862 -11.11 0.72 35.02
CA LEU A 862 -11.11 2.00 34.28
C LEU A 862 -11.28 3.23 35.19
N ALA A 863 -11.19 3.06 36.51
CA ALA A 863 -11.27 4.20 37.42
C ALA A 863 -9.97 5.01 37.41
N PHE A 864 -10.09 6.33 37.61
CA PHE A 864 -8.92 7.19 37.77
C PHE A 864 -8.08 6.70 38.98
N PRO A 865 -6.74 6.53 38.83
CA PRO A 865 -5.90 5.80 39.80
C PRO A 865 -5.58 6.63 41.05
N LEU A 866 -6.60 7.06 41.79
CA LEU A 866 -6.48 7.89 42.98
C LEU A 866 -6.71 7.03 44.24
N ARG A 867 -5.68 6.93 45.10
CA ARG A 867 -5.67 6.09 46.31
C ARG A 867 -6.29 6.77 47.54
N LEU A 868 -7.43 7.46 47.36
CA LEU A 868 -8.14 8.11 48.48
C LEU A 868 -9.32 7.27 48.97
N PRO A 869 -9.57 7.20 50.29
CA PRO A 869 -10.78 6.56 50.84
C PRO A 869 -12.05 7.15 50.21
N GLY A 870 -12.92 6.30 49.68
CA GLY A 870 -14.16 6.69 48.99
C GLY A 870 -14.09 6.64 47.46
N THR A 871 -12.89 6.60 46.86
CA THR A 871 -12.76 6.42 45.40
C THR A 871 -13.05 4.97 44.98
N ARG A 872 -13.51 4.79 43.73
CA ARG A 872 -13.74 3.44 43.14
C ARG A 872 -12.45 2.62 43.08
N PHE A 873 -11.34 3.25 42.74
CA PHE A 873 -10.04 2.60 42.67
C PHE A 873 -9.59 2.07 44.05
N TYR A 874 -9.81 2.84 45.12
CA TYR A 874 -9.52 2.39 46.49
C TYR A 874 -10.40 1.20 46.92
N LYS A 875 -11.70 1.20 46.57
CA LYS A 875 -12.60 0.06 46.81
C LYS A 875 -12.11 -1.20 46.10
N GLY A 876 -11.74 -1.10 44.81
CA GLY A 876 -11.18 -2.22 44.05
C GLY A 876 -9.88 -2.78 44.65
N LEU A 877 -8.98 -1.92 45.14
CA LEU A 877 -7.76 -2.38 45.82
C LEU A 877 -8.05 -3.11 47.14
N LYS A 878 -9.05 -2.65 47.89
CA LYS A 878 -9.50 -3.33 49.12
C LYS A 878 -10.10 -4.69 48.81
N ALA A 879 -10.95 -4.78 47.77
CA ALA A 879 -11.52 -6.03 47.28
C ALA A 879 -10.43 -7.01 46.83
N ARG A 880 -9.46 -6.55 46.02
CA ARG A 880 -8.28 -7.34 45.64
C ARG A 880 -7.57 -7.94 46.86
N LYS A 881 -7.30 -7.11 47.89
CA LYS A 881 -6.62 -7.57 49.11
C LYS A 881 -7.43 -8.64 49.86
N ALA A 882 -8.77 -8.53 49.87
CA ALA A 882 -9.65 -9.54 50.46
C ALA A 882 -9.61 -10.86 49.67
N ILE A 883 -9.68 -10.79 48.34
CA ILE A 883 -9.60 -11.95 47.45
C ILE A 883 -8.27 -12.68 47.63
N MET A 884 -7.13 -11.96 47.59
CA MET A 884 -5.81 -12.58 47.77
C MET A 884 -5.68 -13.26 49.14
N LYS A 885 -6.27 -12.68 50.19
CA LYS A 885 -6.31 -13.30 51.52
C LYS A 885 -7.13 -14.60 51.53
N LYS A 886 -8.25 -14.66 50.81
CA LYS A 886 -9.07 -15.88 50.67
C LYS A 886 -8.34 -16.95 49.86
N LEU A 887 -7.80 -16.59 48.69
CA LEU A 887 -7.03 -17.53 47.86
C LEU A 887 -5.82 -18.09 48.62
N LYS A 888 -5.12 -17.26 49.40
CA LYS A 888 -4.04 -17.73 50.29
C LYS A 888 -4.52 -18.82 51.26
N LYS A 889 -5.66 -18.61 51.92
CA LYS A 889 -6.22 -19.60 52.85
C LYS A 889 -6.55 -20.91 52.15
N VAL A 890 -7.11 -20.86 50.94
CA VAL A 890 -7.43 -22.06 50.15
C VAL A 890 -6.15 -22.82 49.76
N ILE A 891 -5.12 -22.11 49.31
CA ILE A 891 -3.80 -22.68 48.99
C ILE A 891 -3.18 -23.34 50.25
N ASP A 892 -3.17 -22.63 51.38
CA ASP A 892 -2.62 -23.13 52.65
C ASP A 892 -3.40 -24.33 53.20
N GLN A 893 -4.71 -24.41 52.95
CA GLN A 893 -5.54 -25.55 53.36
C GLN A 893 -5.26 -26.79 52.52
N ARG A 894 -5.08 -26.62 51.20
CA ARG A 894 -4.81 -27.73 50.28
C ARG A 894 -3.43 -28.35 50.48
N ARG A 895 -2.40 -27.51 50.65
CA ARG A 895 -1.05 -27.98 51.01
C ARG A 895 -1.04 -28.77 52.32
N ARG A 896 -1.84 -28.35 53.31
CA ARG A 896 -1.97 -29.07 54.60
C ARG A 896 -2.69 -30.40 54.48
N ARG A 897 -3.69 -30.53 53.59
CA ARG A 897 -4.33 -31.84 53.32
C ARG A 897 -3.40 -32.80 52.60
N HIS A 898 -2.66 -32.31 51.60
CA HIS A 898 -1.69 -33.13 50.88
C HIS A 898 -0.56 -33.67 51.79
N ILE A 899 -0.13 -32.89 52.80
CA ILE A 899 0.87 -33.35 53.78
C ILE A 899 0.26 -34.34 54.80
N ALA A 900 -1.01 -34.16 55.18
CA ALA A 900 -1.67 -35.06 56.13
C ALA A 900 -2.02 -36.43 55.51
N GLU A 901 -2.30 -36.48 54.20
CA GLU A 901 -2.59 -37.72 53.46
C GLU A 901 -1.30 -38.52 53.11
N GLU A 902 -0.10 -37.91 53.17
CA GLU A 902 1.18 -38.63 53.07
C GLU A 902 1.55 -39.37 54.37
N GLU A 903 0.92 -39.06 55.51
CA GLU A 903 1.20 -39.66 56.83
C GLU A 903 0.15 -40.69 57.30
N GLU A 904 -1.05 -40.74 56.71
CA GLU A 904 -2.10 -41.72 57.03
C GLU A 904 -2.56 -42.47 55.75
N GLU A 905 -2.05 -43.69 55.54
CA GLU A 905 -2.64 -44.67 54.63
C GLU A 905 -4.02 -45.06 55.18
N GLU A 906 -5.10 -44.70 54.46
CA GLU A 906 -6.50 -45.18 54.54
C GLU A 906 -7.53 -44.04 54.69
N GLU A 907 -7.96 -43.44 53.57
CA GLU A 907 -9.38 -43.33 53.19
C GLU A 907 -9.54 -42.69 51.80
N GLU A 908 -10.31 -43.35 50.94
CA GLU A 908 -10.61 -42.96 49.56
C GLU A 908 -11.56 -41.74 49.55
N HIS A 909 -11.01 -40.54 49.80
CA HIS A 909 -11.70 -39.27 49.56
C HIS A 909 -11.08 -38.60 48.34
N SER A 910 -11.81 -38.64 47.22
CA SER A 910 -11.35 -38.13 45.92
C SER A 910 -10.87 -36.67 46.02
N VAL A 911 -9.56 -36.45 45.96
CA VAL A 911 -8.97 -35.12 45.83
C VAL A 911 -9.56 -34.47 44.57
N PRO A 912 -10.15 -33.25 44.67
CA PRO A 912 -10.68 -32.57 43.49
C PRO A 912 -9.55 -32.28 42.48
N GLN A 913 -9.59 -32.94 41.32
CA GLN A 913 -8.70 -32.62 40.19
C GLN A 913 -9.14 -31.28 39.56
N ASP A 914 -8.66 -30.18 40.12
CA ASP A 914 -8.87 -28.83 39.60
C ASP A 914 -7.55 -28.12 39.27
N LEU A 915 -7.63 -26.98 38.57
CA LEU A 915 -6.44 -26.26 38.10
C LEU A 915 -5.50 -25.86 39.24
N LEU A 916 -6.04 -25.51 40.41
CA LEU A 916 -5.21 -25.14 41.55
C LEU A 916 -4.45 -26.36 42.09
N GLN A 917 -5.03 -27.56 42.05
CA GLN A 917 -4.32 -28.79 42.44
C GLN A 917 -3.17 -29.09 41.47
N THR A 918 -3.40 -29.05 40.16
CA THR A 918 -2.31 -29.29 39.18
C THR A 918 -1.18 -28.25 39.27
N LEU A 919 -1.51 -26.98 39.57
CA LEU A 919 -0.52 -25.93 39.78
C LEU A 919 0.32 -26.16 41.06
N LEU A 920 -0.21 -26.87 42.05
CA LEU A 920 0.50 -27.26 43.27
C LEU A 920 1.33 -28.54 43.06
N ASP A 921 0.77 -29.55 42.40
CA ASP A 921 1.41 -30.85 42.12
C ASP A 921 2.57 -30.74 41.13
N GLY A 922 2.52 -29.74 40.23
CA GLY A 922 3.60 -29.46 39.29
C GLY A 922 4.91 -28.94 39.92
N SER A 923 5.03 -28.92 41.24
CA SER A 923 6.26 -28.62 41.99
C SER A 923 7.27 -29.77 41.80
N PRO A 924 8.60 -29.53 41.85
CA PRO A 924 9.59 -30.45 41.27
C PRO A 924 9.62 -31.81 41.95
N SER A 925 9.64 -32.88 41.14
CA SER A 925 10.28 -34.14 41.51
C SER A 925 11.80 -34.00 41.36
N ASP A 926 12.57 -34.74 42.17
CA ASP A 926 14.03 -34.63 42.37
C ASP A 926 14.92 -34.74 41.11
N ASN A 927 14.36 -34.90 39.90
CA ASN A 927 15.10 -35.23 38.68
C ASN A 927 15.40 -34.06 37.73
N ASP A 928 14.97 -32.81 37.99
CA ASP A 928 15.31 -31.67 37.13
C ASP A 928 15.61 -30.35 37.91
N PRO A 929 16.90 -30.02 38.16
CA PRO A 929 17.32 -28.84 38.93
C PRO A 929 17.05 -27.48 38.26
N HIS A 930 16.60 -27.45 37.00
CA HIS A 930 16.40 -26.21 36.22
C HIS A 930 14.94 -25.75 36.12
N MET A 931 13.98 -26.44 36.75
CA MET A 931 12.57 -26.02 36.79
C MET A 931 12.35 -24.85 37.77
N LEU A 932 12.23 -23.63 37.24
CA LEU A 932 11.77 -22.44 37.99
C LEU A 932 10.40 -22.71 38.63
N THR A 933 10.33 -22.61 39.96
CA THR A 933 9.10 -22.77 40.76
C THR A 933 8.14 -21.58 40.58
N ILE A 934 6.85 -21.86 40.41
CA ILE A 934 5.81 -20.81 40.40
C ILE A 934 5.55 -20.38 41.85
N THR A 935 5.59 -19.07 42.10
CA THR A 935 5.35 -18.49 43.43
C THR A 935 3.86 -18.45 43.78
N ASP A 936 3.53 -18.49 45.08
CA ASP A 936 2.13 -18.33 45.55
C ASP A 936 1.46 -17.07 45.02
N THR A 937 2.23 -15.97 44.92
CA THR A 937 1.76 -14.71 44.34
C THR A 937 1.40 -14.84 42.86
N GLN A 938 2.17 -15.61 42.08
CA GLN A 938 1.86 -15.90 40.68
C GLN A 938 0.60 -16.78 40.57
N ILE A 939 0.44 -17.79 41.44
CA ILE A 939 -0.76 -18.64 41.45
C ILE A 939 -2.00 -17.77 41.74
N GLN A 940 -1.94 -16.92 42.76
CA GLN A 940 -3.05 -16.04 43.16
C GLN A 940 -3.44 -15.03 42.07
N ASP A 941 -2.46 -14.32 41.49
CA ASP A 941 -2.69 -13.34 40.43
C ASP A 941 -3.28 -14.03 39.18
N ASN A 942 -2.82 -15.23 38.83
CA ASN A 942 -3.34 -15.98 37.69
C ASN A 942 -4.76 -16.52 37.92
N ILE A 943 -5.08 -17.04 39.11
CA ILE A 943 -6.45 -17.49 39.44
C ILE A 943 -7.44 -16.32 39.36
N LEU A 944 -7.11 -15.18 39.98
CA LEU A 944 -7.96 -13.99 39.89
C LEU A 944 -8.16 -13.56 38.43
N THR A 945 -7.08 -13.58 37.64
CA THR A 945 -7.12 -13.24 36.22
C THR A 945 -8.05 -14.16 35.43
N LEU A 946 -7.97 -15.47 35.65
CA LEU A 946 -8.81 -16.47 34.97
C LEU A 946 -10.29 -16.36 35.39
N ILE A 947 -10.59 -16.06 36.65
CA ILE A 947 -11.95 -15.79 37.13
C ILE A 947 -12.55 -14.59 36.39
N ILE A 948 -11.84 -13.46 36.35
CA ILE A 948 -12.31 -12.24 35.68
C ILE A 948 -12.48 -12.50 34.18
N ALA A 949 -11.49 -13.15 33.54
CA ALA A 949 -11.50 -13.41 32.11
C ALA A 949 -12.64 -14.34 31.70
N GLY A 950 -12.86 -15.44 32.44
CA GLY A 950 -13.88 -16.44 32.12
C GLY A 950 -15.32 -16.00 32.39
N GLN A 951 -15.52 -15.11 33.37
CA GLN A 951 -16.85 -14.65 33.76
C GLN A 951 -17.37 -13.52 32.86
N VAL A 952 -16.72 -12.35 32.90
CA VAL A 952 -17.31 -11.11 32.38
C VAL A 952 -17.40 -11.10 30.86
N THR A 953 -16.39 -11.67 30.18
CA THR A 953 -16.35 -11.72 28.71
C THR A 953 -17.44 -12.66 28.16
N THR A 954 -17.54 -13.86 28.73
CA THR A 954 -18.53 -14.88 28.33
C THR A 954 -19.96 -14.41 28.62
N ALA A 955 -20.22 -13.85 29.81
CA ALA A 955 -21.55 -13.33 30.15
C ALA A 955 -21.99 -12.19 29.22
N SER A 956 -21.05 -11.32 28.84
CA SER A 956 -21.33 -10.25 27.86
C SER A 956 -21.64 -10.84 26.48
N ALA A 957 -20.88 -11.84 26.02
CA ALA A 957 -21.13 -12.53 24.75
C ALA A 957 -22.48 -13.25 24.72
N MET A 958 -22.87 -13.94 25.81
CA MET A 958 -24.21 -14.56 25.93
C MET A 958 -25.32 -13.52 25.80
N THR A 959 -25.16 -12.37 26.44
CA THR A 959 -26.14 -11.28 26.42
C THR A 959 -26.34 -10.71 25.01
N TRP A 960 -25.24 -10.48 24.27
CA TRP A 960 -25.29 -10.03 22.87
C TRP A 960 -25.90 -11.07 21.93
N MET A 961 -25.57 -12.36 22.15
CA MET A 961 -26.13 -13.45 21.37
C MET A 961 -27.66 -13.49 21.48
N VAL A 962 -28.20 -13.38 22.69
CA VAL A 962 -29.66 -13.36 22.93
C VAL A 962 -30.33 -12.19 22.22
N LYS A 963 -29.69 -11.01 22.23
CA LYS A 963 -30.20 -9.82 21.56
C LYS A 963 -30.20 -9.98 20.04
N TYR A 964 -29.08 -10.36 19.43
CA TYR A 964 -29.00 -10.50 17.97
C TYR A 964 -29.92 -11.60 17.43
N LEU A 965 -30.15 -12.66 18.18
CA LEU A 965 -31.10 -13.70 17.81
C LEU A 965 -32.57 -13.25 17.92
N ASP A 966 -32.91 -12.38 18.87
CA ASP A 966 -34.26 -11.80 18.95
C ASP A 966 -34.55 -10.86 17.77
N GLU A 967 -33.55 -10.08 17.36
CA GLU A 967 -33.62 -9.20 16.18
C GLU A 967 -33.73 -10.00 14.85
N ASN A 968 -33.40 -11.30 14.84
CA ASN A 968 -33.40 -12.17 13.67
C ASN A 968 -34.21 -13.45 13.89
N GLN A 969 -35.54 -13.33 13.93
CA GLN A 969 -36.45 -14.43 14.27
C GLN A 969 -36.36 -15.64 13.32
N GLU A 970 -36.21 -15.43 12.01
CA GLU A 970 -36.08 -16.53 11.03
C GLU A 970 -34.85 -17.41 11.30
N LEU A 971 -33.74 -16.77 11.68
CA LEU A 971 -32.52 -17.46 12.07
C LEU A 971 -32.72 -18.23 13.38
N GLN A 972 -33.40 -17.62 14.35
CA GLN A 972 -33.72 -18.26 15.62
C GLN A 972 -34.59 -19.51 15.42
N ASP A 973 -35.58 -19.47 14.53
CA ASP A 973 -36.44 -20.61 14.21
C ASP A 973 -35.64 -21.72 13.50
N THR A 974 -34.81 -21.37 12.52
CA THR A 974 -33.94 -22.34 11.80
C THR A 974 -32.96 -23.04 12.75
N LEU A 975 -32.33 -22.28 13.66
CA LEU A 975 -31.45 -22.83 14.69
C LEU A 975 -32.22 -23.73 15.65
N ARG A 976 -33.43 -23.35 16.04
CA ARG A 976 -34.26 -24.15 16.94
C ARG A 976 -34.58 -25.51 16.34
N ASP A 977 -34.97 -25.56 15.07
CA ASP A 977 -35.30 -26.83 14.40
C ASP A 977 -34.10 -27.77 14.35
N GLN A 978 -32.90 -27.25 14.05
CA GLN A 978 -31.66 -28.02 14.03
C GLN A 978 -31.29 -28.55 15.43
N GLN A 979 -31.32 -27.68 16.45
CA GLN A 979 -30.95 -28.05 17.81
C GLN A 979 -31.96 -29.00 18.46
N THR A 980 -33.24 -28.86 18.13
CA THR A 980 -34.31 -29.75 18.61
C THR A 980 -34.18 -31.13 17.99
N LYS A 981 -33.86 -31.25 16.69
CA LYS A 981 -33.57 -32.55 16.05
C LYS A 981 -32.38 -33.26 16.72
N LEU A 982 -31.31 -32.53 17.03
CA LEU A 982 -30.16 -33.08 17.76
C LEU A 982 -30.56 -33.56 19.16
N ALA A 983 -31.39 -32.80 19.89
CA ALA A 983 -31.89 -33.19 21.20
C ALA A 983 -32.80 -34.42 21.15
N GLN A 984 -33.65 -34.54 20.12
CA GLN A 984 -34.57 -35.66 19.91
C GLN A 984 -33.85 -36.96 19.55
N ASN A 985 -32.80 -36.90 18.72
CA ASN A 985 -32.00 -38.07 18.33
C ASN A 985 -31.27 -38.73 19.52
N LYS A 986 -31.08 -38.01 20.63
CA LYS A 986 -30.37 -38.49 21.82
C LYS A 986 -31.24 -38.89 23.01
N ALA A 987 -32.52 -38.50 23.07
CA ALA A 987 -33.36 -38.78 24.21
C ALA A 987 -33.93 -40.22 24.14
N PRO A 988 -33.64 -41.13 25.09
CA PRO A 988 -34.22 -42.49 25.10
C PRO A 988 -35.72 -42.47 25.45
N HIS A 989 -36.21 -41.39 26.07
CA HIS A 989 -37.60 -41.19 26.50
C HIS A 989 -38.01 -39.70 26.35
N PRO A 990 -39.28 -39.41 26.04
CA PRO A 990 -39.79 -38.04 25.99
C PRO A 990 -39.77 -37.44 27.41
N GLY A 991 -38.89 -36.46 27.63
CA GLY A 991 -38.78 -35.70 28.89
C GLY A 991 -37.46 -35.79 29.66
N SER A 992 -36.45 -36.55 29.17
CA SER A 992 -35.11 -36.59 29.80
C SER A 992 -34.08 -35.82 28.98
N SER A 993 -33.46 -34.78 29.55
CA SER A 993 -32.33 -34.10 28.92
C SER A 993 -31.03 -34.86 29.19
N ALA A 994 -30.55 -35.62 28.20
CA ALA A 994 -29.20 -36.20 28.28
C ALA A 994 -28.15 -35.08 28.43
N PRO A 995 -27.08 -35.27 29.21
CA PRO A 995 -25.98 -34.31 29.33
C PRO A 995 -25.25 -34.18 27.99
N LEU A 996 -24.92 -32.95 27.60
CA LEU A 996 -24.19 -32.68 26.36
C LEU A 996 -22.73 -33.17 26.46
N THR A 997 -22.23 -33.81 25.41
CA THR A 997 -20.82 -34.23 25.30
C THR A 997 -20.03 -33.26 24.41
N LEU A 998 -18.69 -33.35 24.46
CA LEU A 998 -17.83 -32.54 23.60
C LEU A 998 -18.04 -32.87 22.10
N GLU A 999 -18.34 -34.12 21.77
CA GLU A 999 -18.65 -34.57 20.41
C GLU A 999 -19.91 -33.87 19.87
N ASP A 1000 -20.94 -33.70 20.70
CA ASP A 1000 -22.18 -33.00 20.31
C ASP A 1000 -21.90 -31.55 19.92
N LEU A 1001 -21.02 -30.87 20.65
CA LEU A 1001 -20.67 -29.48 20.35
C LEU A 1001 -19.95 -29.35 19.01
N ASN A 1002 -19.18 -30.37 18.60
CA ASN A 1002 -18.51 -30.39 17.30
C ASN A 1002 -19.51 -30.59 16.15
N GLU A 1003 -20.60 -31.33 16.37
CA GLU A 1003 -21.68 -31.49 15.38
C GLU A 1003 -22.52 -30.22 15.18
N MET A 1004 -22.55 -29.31 16.18
CA MET A 1004 -23.30 -28.05 16.15
C MET A 1004 -22.62 -26.95 15.30
N SER A 1005 -22.27 -27.27 14.05
CA SER A 1005 -21.54 -26.37 13.13
C SER A 1005 -22.22 -25.02 12.91
N HIS A 1006 -23.56 -24.99 12.78
CA HIS A 1006 -24.31 -23.75 12.59
C HIS A 1006 -24.34 -22.87 13.85
N ALA A 1007 -24.45 -23.47 15.04
CA ALA A 1007 -24.38 -22.74 16.30
C ALA A 1007 -22.99 -22.11 16.50
N SER A 1008 -21.92 -22.81 16.13
CA SER A 1008 -20.55 -22.27 16.16
C SER A 1008 -20.39 -21.02 15.29
N LYS A 1009 -21.03 -20.99 14.10
CA LYS A 1009 -21.04 -19.81 13.20
C LYS A 1009 -21.79 -18.62 13.79
N VAL A 1010 -22.93 -18.87 14.44
CA VAL A 1010 -23.71 -17.84 15.17
C VAL A 1010 -22.89 -17.24 16.32
N VAL A 1011 -22.14 -18.08 17.04
CA VAL A 1011 -21.22 -17.62 18.09
C VAL A 1011 -20.09 -16.78 17.50
N LYS A 1012 -19.49 -17.20 16.37
CA LYS A 1012 -18.44 -16.43 15.67
C LYS A 1012 -18.95 -15.05 15.22
N GLU A 1013 -20.15 -14.98 14.64
CA GLU A 1013 -20.76 -13.70 14.21
C GLU A 1013 -21.14 -12.81 15.39
N THR A 1014 -21.65 -13.38 16.48
CA THR A 1014 -21.92 -12.64 17.73
C THR A 1014 -20.65 -11.98 18.25
N LEU A 1015 -19.54 -12.72 18.30
CA LEU A 1015 -18.27 -12.21 18.79
C LEU A 1015 -17.68 -11.12 17.89
N ARG A 1016 -17.85 -11.24 16.56
CA ARG A 1016 -17.46 -10.21 15.59
C ARG A 1016 -18.23 -8.91 15.85
N MET A 1017 -19.56 -8.95 15.80
CA MET A 1017 -20.39 -7.74 15.92
C MET A 1017 -20.33 -7.11 17.30
N ALA A 1018 -20.37 -7.92 18.37
CA ALA A 1018 -20.32 -7.40 19.72
C ALA A 1018 -18.94 -6.80 20.06
N SER A 1019 -17.86 -7.35 19.48
CA SER A 1019 -16.47 -6.95 19.74
C SER A 1019 -16.21 -6.74 21.23
N ILE A 1020 -16.39 -7.81 22.03
CA ILE A 1020 -16.38 -7.77 23.50
C ILE A 1020 -15.11 -7.10 24.03
N VAL A 1021 -13.97 -7.39 23.41
CA VAL A 1021 -12.69 -6.70 23.61
C VAL A 1021 -12.46 -5.78 22.40
N PRO A 1022 -12.63 -4.44 22.57
CA PRO A 1022 -12.64 -3.49 21.47
C PRO A 1022 -11.24 -3.22 20.87
N TRP A 1023 -10.18 -3.23 21.70
CA TRP A 1023 -8.81 -3.00 21.24
C TRP A 1023 -7.77 -3.81 22.02
N LEU A 1024 -6.60 -3.95 21.40
CA LEU A 1024 -5.46 -4.71 21.91
C LEU A 1024 -4.25 -3.78 22.09
N PRO A 1025 -3.91 -3.36 23.33
CA PRO A 1025 -2.83 -2.42 23.56
C PRO A 1025 -1.45 -3.11 23.56
N ARG A 1026 -0.45 -2.44 22.96
CA ARG A 1026 0.97 -2.84 22.90
C ARG A 1026 1.87 -1.63 23.05
N VAL A 1027 2.96 -1.74 23.81
CA VAL A 1027 4.01 -0.71 23.91
C VAL A 1027 5.15 -1.03 22.96
N ALA A 1028 5.60 -0.04 22.19
CA ALA A 1028 6.78 -0.16 21.33
C ALA A 1028 8.06 -0.21 22.18
N LEU A 1029 8.87 -1.27 22.03
CA LEU A 1029 10.14 -1.44 22.75
C LEU A 1029 11.33 -0.73 22.06
N LYS A 1030 11.18 -0.46 20.78
CA LYS A 1030 12.12 0.26 19.92
C LYS A 1030 11.34 1.15 18.96
N ASP A 1031 12.01 2.15 18.40
CA ASP A 1031 11.43 2.96 17.33
C ASP A 1031 11.08 2.04 16.16
N CYS A 1032 9.83 2.15 15.69
CA CYS A 1032 9.32 1.30 14.63
C CYS A 1032 8.41 2.09 13.69
N GLU A 1033 8.15 1.49 12.53
CA GLU A 1033 7.31 2.05 11.50
C GLU A 1033 6.13 1.13 11.24
N ILE A 1034 4.94 1.72 11.14
CA ILE A 1034 3.71 1.02 10.80
C ILE A 1034 2.91 1.92 9.87
N GLU A 1035 2.60 1.42 8.66
CA GLU A 1035 1.82 2.15 7.63
C GLU A 1035 2.37 3.54 7.29
N GLY A 1036 3.70 3.65 7.17
CA GLY A 1036 4.37 4.92 6.87
C GLY A 1036 4.43 5.91 8.04
N PHE A 1037 3.88 5.56 9.21
CA PHE A 1037 3.96 6.39 10.42
C PHE A 1037 5.09 5.95 11.35
N LYS A 1038 5.83 6.91 11.91
CA LYS A 1038 6.85 6.63 12.94
C LYS A 1038 6.21 6.50 14.33
N ILE A 1039 6.53 5.42 15.01
CA ILE A 1039 6.16 5.15 16.40
C ILE A 1039 7.42 5.11 17.25
N GLU A 1040 7.52 6.03 18.19
CA GLU A 1040 8.67 6.11 19.09
C GLU A 1040 8.63 5.01 20.17
N LYS A 1041 9.81 4.61 20.61
CA LYS A 1041 9.99 3.75 21.78
C LYS A 1041 9.22 4.30 22.98
N GLY A 1042 8.39 3.45 23.58
CA GLY A 1042 7.59 3.78 24.76
C GLY A 1042 6.15 4.19 24.46
N TRP A 1043 5.78 4.46 23.20
CA TRP A 1043 4.39 4.76 22.84
C TRP A 1043 3.52 3.50 22.89
N ILE A 1044 2.24 3.66 23.27
CA ILE A 1044 1.25 2.58 23.30
C ILE A 1044 0.45 2.56 22.01
N VAL A 1045 0.66 1.56 21.18
CA VAL A 1045 -0.12 1.25 19.99
C VAL A 1045 -1.36 0.42 20.36
N ASN A 1046 -2.54 0.88 19.96
CA ASN A 1046 -3.82 0.23 20.23
C ASN A 1046 -4.41 -0.23 18.89
N ILE A 1047 -4.45 -1.55 18.68
CA ILE A 1047 -5.11 -2.14 17.51
C ILE A 1047 -6.60 -2.22 17.80
N ASP A 1048 -7.43 -1.50 17.03
CA ASP A 1048 -8.88 -1.49 17.20
C ASP A 1048 -9.54 -2.67 16.47
N ALA A 1049 -9.81 -3.73 17.24
CA ALA A 1049 -10.51 -4.92 16.76
C ALA A 1049 -11.95 -4.60 16.33
N ARG A 1050 -12.62 -3.64 16.98
CA ARG A 1050 -13.99 -3.25 16.62
C ARG A 1050 -14.04 -2.56 15.25
N SER A 1051 -13.09 -1.69 14.94
CA SER A 1051 -13.00 -1.08 13.61
C SER A 1051 -12.76 -2.13 12.52
N ILE A 1052 -11.87 -3.11 12.74
CA ILE A 1052 -11.58 -4.19 11.77
C ILE A 1052 -12.80 -5.09 11.58
N HIS A 1053 -13.47 -5.49 12.67
CA HIS A 1053 -14.68 -6.31 12.59
C HIS A 1053 -15.85 -5.61 11.89
N LEU A 1054 -15.92 -4.28 11.95
CA LEU A 1054 -16.96 -3.47 11.32
C LEU A 1054 -16.53 -2.85 9.99
N ASP A 1055 -15.38 -3.25 9.46
CA ASP A 1055 -14.84 -2.70 8.24
C ASP A 1055 -15.57 -3.29 7.02
N PRO A 1056 -16.20 -2.47 6.15
CA PRO A 1056 -16.85 -2.97 4.94
C PRO A 1056 -15.88 -3.60 3.95
N THR A 1057 -14.58 -3.24 4.00
CA THR A 1057 -13.54 -3.86 3.15
C THR A 1057 -13.14 -5.26 3.62
N VAL A 1058 -13.43 -5.61 4.88
CA VAL A 1058 -13.10 -6.92 5.48
C VAL A 1058 -14.35 -7.81 5.57
N TYR A 1059 -15.51 -7.23 5.88
CA TYR A 1059 -16.78 -7.95 5.99
C TYR A 1059 -17.90 -7.21 5.23
N HIS A 1060 -18.50 -7.84 4.22
CA HIS A 1060 -19.66 -7.29 3.50
C HIS A 1060 -20.85 -7.06 4.44
N ASP A 1061 -21.50 -5.90 4.36
CA ASP A 1061 -22.57 -5.47 5.28
C ASP A 1061 -22.24 -5.73 6.76
N PRO A 1062 -21.20 -5.08 7.30
CA PRO A 1062 -20.65 -5.44 8.61
C PRO A 1062 -21.63 -5.18 9.77
N SER A 1063 -22.63 -4.32 9.56
CA SER A 1063 -23.66 -3.95 10.53
C SER A 1063 -24.83 -4.92 10.62
N ARG A 1064 -25.01 -5.83 9.64
CA ARG A 1064 -26.06 -6.85 9.68
C ARG A 1064 -25.56 -8.12 10.36
N PHE A 1065 -26.42 -8.78 11.13
CA PHE A 1065 -26.11 -10.08 11.73
C PHE A 1065 -26.34 -11.19 10.71
N HIS A 1066 -25.26 -11.77 10.19
CA HIS A 1066 -25.35 -12.82 9.18
C HIS A 1066 -24.36 -13.94 9.53
N PRO A 1067 -24.79 -15.08 10.09
CA PRO A 1067 -23.86 -16.19 10.37
C PRO A 1067 -23.31 -16.85 9.10
N SER A 1068 -23.99 -16.68 7.96
CA SER A 1068 -23.66 -17.38 6.70
C SER A 1068 -22.33 -16.97 6.06
N ARG A 1069 -21.78 -15.81 6.41
CA ARG A 1069 -20.43 -15.36 6.00
C ARG A 1069 -19.30 -16.25 6.51
N PHE A 1070 -19.58 -17.20 7.40
CA PHE A 1070 -18.60 -18.17 7.89
C PHE A 1070 -18.85 -19.60 7.35
N TYR A 1071 -19.63 -19.76 6.26
CA TYR A 1071 -19.76 -21.07 5.60
C TYR A 1071 -18.50 -21.47 4.81
N ASP A 1072 -17.87 -20.51 4.15
CA ASP A 1072 -16.62 -20.70 3.40
C ASP A 1072 -15.46 -20.09 4.21
N ASP A 1073 -14.66 -20.92 4.88
CA ASP A 1073 -13.64 -20.48 5.86
C ASP A 1073 -12.37 -19.89 5.19
N GLN A 1074 -12.53 -19.08 4.14
CA GLN A 1074 -11.47 -18.30 3.49
C GLN A 1074 -11.33 -16.91 4.15
N SER A 1075 -11.25 -16.86 5.49
CA SER A 1075 -11.13 -15.58 6.18
C SER A 1075 -9.74 -14.98 6.00
N MET A 1076 -9.68 -13.72 5.56
CA MET A 1076 -8.44 -12.93 5.47
C MET A 1076 -7.63 -13.01 6.78
N PRO A 1077 -6.29 -13.15 6.72
CA PRO A 1077 -5.46 -13.15 7.92
C PRO A 1077 -5.69 -11.89 8.77
N TYR A 1078 -5.75 -12.03 10.09
CA TYR A 1078 -5.96 -10.91 11.03
C TYR A 1078 -7.31 -10.17 10.90
N SER A 1079 -8.29 -10.72 10.18
CA SER A 1079 -9.66 -10.16 10.07
C SER A 1079 -10.51 -10.37 11.31
N PHE A 1080 -10.38 -11.51 12.00
CA PHE A 1080 -11.15 -11.86 13.20
C PHE A 1080 -10.27 -11.85 14.45
N LEU A 1081 -10.35 -10.77 15.24
CA LEU A 1081 -9.51 -10.50 16.41
C LEU A 1081 -10.24 -10.63 17.75
N ALA A 1082 -11.42 -11.25 17.79
CA ALA A 1082 -12.23 -11.39 19.01
C ALA A 1082 -11.49 -12.10 20.17
N PHE A 1083 -10.57 -13.01 19.84
CA PHE A 1083 -9.73 -13.75 20.80
C PHE A 1083 -8.26 -13.31 20.80
N GLY A 1084 -7.92 -12.24 20.07
CA GLY A 1084 -6.55 -11.92 19.70
C GLY A 1084 -5.92 -12.97 18.78
N THR A 1085 -4.64 -12.79 18.47
CA THR A 1085 -3.85 -13.71 17.62
C THR A 1085 -2.37 -13.70 18.05
N GLY A 1086 -1.56 -14.62 17.52
CA GLY A 1086 -0.14 -14.77 17.83
C GLY A 1086 0.15 -15.43 19.20
N GLY A 1087 1.33 -15.16 19.76
CA GLY A 1087 1.79 -15.79 21.02
C GLY A 1087 0.96 -15.46 22.27
N ARG A 1088 0.02 -14.51 22.18
CA ARG A 1088 -0.92 -14.11 23.25
C ARG A 1088 -2.39 -14.38 22.91
N THR A 1089 -2.66 -15.29 21.98
CA THR A 1089 -4.02 -15.77 21.68
C THR A 1089 -4.74 -16.24 22.94
N CYS A 1090 -6.04 -15.96 23.06
CA CYS A 1090 -6.84 -16.32 24.22
C CYS A 1090 -6.63 -17.78 24.65
N LEU A 1091 -6.24 -17.99 25.90
CA LEU A 1091 -6.02 -19.33 26.46
C LEU A 1091 -7.34 -20.10 26.61
N GLY A 1092 -8.44 -19.40 26.91
CA GLY A 1092 -9.77 -19.97 27.11
C GLY A 1092 -10.65 -19.99 25.86
N ILE A 1093 -10.09 -19.96 24.64
CA ILE A 1093 -10.88 -19.87 23.40
C ILE A 1093 -11.88 -21.04 23.26
N ASN A 1094 -11.43 -22.27 23.49
CA ASN A 1094 -12.27 -23.47 23.37
C ASN A 1094 -13.32 -23.50 24.49
N LEU A 1095 -12.93 -23.15 25.71
CA LEU A 1095 -13.82 -23.05 26.86
C LEU A 1095 -14.95 -22.03 26.64
N ALA A 1096 -14.61 -20.84 26.13
CA ALA A 1096 -15.57 -19.80 25.83
C ALA A 1096 -16.55 -20.22 24.72
N LYS A 1097 -16.04 -20.82 23.63
CA LYS A 1097 -16.90 -21.36 22.57
C LYS A 1097 -17.85 -22.43 23.09
N ALA A 1098 -17.35 -23.38 23.89
CA ALA A 1098 -18.17 -24.43 24.48
C ALA A 1098 -19.26 -23.85 25.39
N MET A 1099 -18.94 -22.91 26.30
CA MET A 1099 -19.93 -22.25 27.16
C MET A 1099 -21.02 -21.54 26.35
N LEU A 1100 -20.65 -20.84 25.27
CA LEU A 1100 -21.60 -20.13 24.42
C LEU A 1100 -22.51 -21.08 23.64
N ILE A 1101 -21.97 -22.17 23.10
CA ILE A 1101 -22.74 -23.18 22.35
C ILE A 1101 -23.69 -23.94 23.29
N VAL A 1102 -23.23 -24.40 24.46
CA VAL A 1102 -24.07 -25.09 25.45
C VAL A 1102 -25.21 -24.19 25.92
N PHE A 1103 -24.91 -22.92 26.25
CA PHE A 1103 -25.93 -21.96 26.64
C PHE A 1103 -26.94 -21.71 25.51
N LEU A 1104 -26.48 -21.54 24.27
CA LEU A 1104 -27.34 -21.36 23.10
C LEU A 1104 -28.26 -22.57 22.90
N HIS A 1105 -27.71 -23.78 22.94
CA HIS A 1105 -28.46 -25.02 22.77
C HIS A 1105 -29.57 -25.16 23.82
N ARG A 1106 -29.25 -24.98 25.10
CA ARG A 1106 -30.23 -25.12 26.19
C ARG A 1106 -31.27 -24.00 26.18
N LEU A 1107 -30.88 -22.77 25.86
CA LEU A 1107 -31.82 -21.66 25.80
C LEU A 1107 -32.82 -21.82 24.65
N ILE A 1108 -32.35 -22.18 23.45
CA ILE A 1108 -33.20 -22.21 22.24
C ILE A 1108 -34.16 -23.40 22.20
N THR A 1109 -33.78 -24.52 22.83
CA THR A 1109 -34.62 -25.72 22.96
C THR A 1109 -35.67 -25.58 24.05
N THR A 1110 -35.40 -24.80 25.11
CA THR A 1110 -36.32 -24.65 26.24
C THR A 1110 -37.27 -23.45 26.07
N TYR A 1111 -36.78 -22.33 25.52
CA TYR A 1111 -37.52 -21.06 25.51
C TYR A 1111 -37.55 -20.38 24.15
N ARG A 1112 -38.71 -19.78 23.84
CA ARG A 1112 -38.80 -18.59 22.99
C ARG A 1112 -38.65 -17.37 23.88
N TRP A 1113 -37.91 -16.37 23.46
CA TRP A 1113 -37.78 -15.12 24.21
C TRP A 1113 -38.09 -13.93 23.34
N LYS A 1114 -38.47 -12.83 23.99
CA LYS A 1114 -38.57 -11.51 23.38
C LYS A 1114 -37.85 -10.49 24.26
N VAL A 1115 -36.96 -9.69 23.67
CA VAL A 1115 -36.29 -8.62 24.40
C VAL A 1115 -37.29 -7.50 24.68
N ILE A 1116 -37.39 -7.08 25.93
CA ILE A 1116 -38.36 -6.07 26.38
C ILE A 1116 -37.83 -4.65 26.14
N ASP A 1117 -36.51 -4.50 26.09
CA ASP A 1117 -35.84 -3.22 26.01
C ASP A 1117 -35.40 -2.88 24.58
N SER A 1118 -35.66 -1.63 24.18
CA SER A 1118 -35.19 -1.06 22.91
C SER A 1118 -33.87 -0.29 23.06
N ASP A 1119 -33.38 -0.11 24.29
CA ASP A 1119 -32.13 0.59 24.54
C ASP A 1119 -30.91 -0.22 24.08
N THR A 1120 -30.21 0.30 23.06
CA THR A 1120 -28.97 -0.26 22.54
C THR A 1120 -27.72 0.30 23.19
N ASN A 1121 -27.85 1.16 24.21
CA ASN A 1121 -26.74 1.83 24.86
C ASN A 1121 -25.80 0.84 25.55
N LEU A 1122 -24.50 1.11 25.42
CA LEU A 1122 -23.46 0.39 26.16
C LEU A 1122 -23.41 0.85 27.61
N GLU A 1123 -23.03 -0.06 28.51
CA GLU A 1123 -22.85 0.27 29.91
C GLU A 1123 -21.70 1.25 30.08
N LYS A 1124 -22.00 2.34 30.77
CA LYS A 1124 -21.05 3.41 31.08
C LYS A 1124 -19.89 2.84 31.89
N ARG A 1125 -18.67 3.28 31.60
CA ARG A 1125 -17.45 2.97 32.38
C ARG A 1125 -17.06 1.47 32.40
N ALA A 1126 -17.52 0.68 31.44
CA ALA A 1126 -17.18 -0.74 31.29
C ALA A 1126 -15.95 -0.94 30.38
N LEU A 1127 -15.04 -1.86 30.76
CA LEU A 1127 -13.92 -2.26 29.91
C LEU A 1127 -14.35 -3.16 28.75
N PHE A 1128 -15.36 -4.00 28.99
CA PHE A 1128 -15.91 -4.93 28.02
C PHE A 1128 -17.23 -4.39 27.47
N SER A 1129 -17.47 -4.60 26.17
CA SER A 1129 -18.71 -4.17 25.51
C SER A 1129 -19.92 -4.92 26.09
N ARG A 1130 -20.74 -4.25 26.90
CA ARG A 1130 -21.93 -4.80 27.55
C ARG A 1130 -23.11 -3.84 27.47
N LEU A 1131 -24.33 -4.37 27.36
CA LEU A 1131 -25.56 -3.57 27.29
C LEU A 1131 -25.90 -2.98 28.66
N ARG A 1132 -26.28 -1.70 28.70
CA ARG A 1132 -26.58 -0.98 29.94
C ARG A 1132 -27.72 -1.61 30.75
N SER A 1133 -28.75 -2.14 30.08
CA SER A 1133 -29.90 -2.78 30.73
C SER A 1133 -29.69 -4.26 31.08
N GLY A 1134 -28.57 -4.85 30.66
CA GLY A 1134 -28.29 -6.27 30.88
C GLY A 1134 -29.19 -7.23 30.09
N CYS A 1135 -29.89 -6.74 29.06
CA CYS A 1135 -30.84 -7.47 28.20
C CYS A 1135 -31.98 -8.13 29.01
N PRO A 1136 -33.01 -7.35 29.41
CA PRO A 1136 -34.20 -7.91 30.03
C PRO A 1136 -35.06 -8.63 28.98
N ILE A 1137 -35.34 -9.91 29.21
CA ILE A 1137 -36.13 -10.75 28.31
C ILE A 1137 -37.40 -11.25 29.00
N ARG A 1138 -38.44 -11.47 28.20
CA ARG A 1138 -39.59 -12.29 28.56
C ARG A 1138 -39.45 -13.64 27.89
N VAL A 1139 -39.48 -14.71 28.67
CA VAL A 1139 -39.40 -16.09 28.17
C VAL A 1139 -40.79 -16.71 28.09
N THR A 1140 -41.01 -17.52 27.06
CA THR A 1140 -42.18 -18.37 26.87
C THR A 1140 -41.70 -19.79 26.60
N PRO A 1141 -42.13 -20.79 27.38
CA PRO A 1141 -41.68 -22.16 27.21
C PRO A 1141 -42.08 -22.69 25.83
N VAL A 1142 -41.15 -23.38 25.17
CA VAL A 1142 -41.43 -24.11 23.93
C VAL A 1142 -42.14 -25.40 24.35
N LYS A 1143 -43.43 -25.53 24.02
CA LYS A 1143 -44.14 -26.79 24.26
C LYS A 1143 -43.52 -27.88 23.36
N PRO A 1144 -43.26 -29.08 23.91
CA PRO A 1144 -42.61 -30.17 23.18
C PRO A 1144 -43.43 -30.66 21.99
#